data_AF-A0A3P9HID6-F1
#
_entry.id   AF-A0A3P9HID6-F1
#
_cell.length_a   1.000
_cell.length_b   1.000
_cell.length_c   1.000
_cell.angle_alpha   90.00
_cell.angle_beta   90.00
_cell.angle_gamma   90.00
#
_symmetry.space_group_name_H-M   'P 1'
#
loop_
_entity.id
_entity.type
_entity.pdbx_description
1 polymer ?
#
loop_
_entity_poly.entity_id
_entity_poly.type
_entity_poly.pdbx_seq_one_letter_code
_entity_poly.pdbx_strand_id
1 'polypeptide(L)'
;MCSCFYTALSFSTQMVLFENAQFSGQAYEIYRDLADASSLQFSPLISVKVVRGCWLLYERPDFQGRIIALEEGATDLENEWAECGPETEPHNRPPILIGSIRLVVRDHSIPHIDLFTDPEGRGRVASYHDDTIETGTFGIPLTTASIQIHSGVWLVFSDPGFQGMLSVLEAGEYPFPESWGFPSPFVGSLRPLKMGGLKVENPSEVKAVLFEKPGFEGSSLEIDSDIFSFSDDDEANPLKSVGSLKIIGGFWVGYSQPGFEGQQHILEEGEYDDCSDWGGSELLSLRPVHSDFLSPHVKMYSDRDFGKLGVNINLTGPVGSIDETGYGMKTQSVDVTSGVWVFFDEPEFLGKCYVLEKGLYGSPEDWGALQPRVGSAMPVLLVRGVQLFSDPGFRGSVLTLEDSAASLQDGFSVASCKVQAGSWLAFEGQDFTGKMYALEVGSYPDLRAMGCVSKTRRFFLLTDGTVNLLLAGGSTRVQSVLVEGGMWIVYEEINYRGAQILLKPSEIPNWHKFSSWQKIGSLRPLLQKRMYFHLRNRQSGLMMSITGDFDDVKMLRIQETEETGGFEQIWLYQNGHLYCKVQTPASASVISDKEGAVVLQGLSTVLDLYNKGNPWCLSGGHQYDKKHVILNTMDPHKLQQRWDVEIL
;
A
#
# COMPACT_ATOMS: atom_id res chain seq x y z
N MET A 1 -4.41 -2.60 41.63
CA MET A 1 -3.95 -1.22 41.81
C MET A 1 -3.46 -0.79 40.44
N CYS A 2 -4.39 -0.33 39.60
CA CYS A 2 -4.14 -0.07 38.19
C CYS A 2 -3.34 1.23 38.08
N SER A 3 -2.08 1.13 37.65
CA SER A 3 -1.32 2.28 37.19
C SER A 3 -2.03 2.83 35.96
N CYS A 4 -2.35 4.13 36.00
CA CYS A 4 -2.80 4.91 34.86
C CYS A 4 -1.70 4.85 33.79
N PHE A 5 -1.80 3.91 32.85
CA PHE A 5 -1.02 3.97 31.63
C PHE A 5 -1.61 5.10 30.78
N TYR A 6 -0.83 6.17 30.60
CA TYR A 6 -1.04 7.08 29.49
C TYR A 6 -1.06 6.22 28.22
N THR A 7 -2.15 6.28 27.45
CA THR A 7 -2.26 5.57 26.17
C THR A 7 -1.24 6.17 25.20
N ALA A 8 -0.05 5.58 25.16
CA ALA A 8 0.85 5.72 24.03
C ALA A 8 0.17 5.09 22.80
N LEU A 9 0.36 5.68 21.63
CA LEU A 9 0.05 5.02 20.36
C LEU A 9 0.72 3.65 20.37
N SER A 10 -0.06 2.60 20.19
CA SER A 10 0.47 1.27 20.02
C SER A 10 0.51 0.97 18.53
N PHE A 11 1.73 0.76 18.03
CA PHE A 11 2.01 0.51 16.62
C PHE A 11 2.25 -0.98 16.42
N SER A 12 1.88 -1.49 15.25
CA SER A 12 2.39 -2.79 14.81
C SER A 12 3.91 -2.70 14.66
N THR A 13 4.66 -3.57 15.33
CA THR A 13 6.12 -3.59 15.25
C THR A 13 6.60 -4.81 14.51
N GLN A 14 7.52 -4.62 13.56
CA GLN A 14 8.01 -5.71 12.73
C GLN A 14 9.45 -5.46 12.27
N MET A 15 10.28 -6.46 12.46
CA MET A 15 11.63 -6.54 11.92
C MET A 15 11.82 -7.90 11.25
N VAL A 16 12.52 -7.93 10.13
CA VAL A 16 12.88 -9.15 9.41
C VAL A 16 14.39 -9.27 9.36
N LEU A 17 14.93 -10.33 9.95
CA LEU A 17 16.35 -10.69 9.88
C LEU A 17 16.56 -11.74 8.80
N PHE A 18 17.54 -11.53 7.93
CA PHE A 18 17.93 -12.47 6.89
C PHE A 18 19.26 -13.15 7.25
N GLU A 19 19.35 -14.45 7.02
CA GLU A 19 20.55 -15.26 7.30
C GLU A 19 21.81 -14.72 6.59
N ASN A 20 21.65 -14.20 5.38
CA ASN A 20 22.71 -13.66 4.55
C ASN A 20 22.44 -12.20 4.16
N ALA A 21 23.50 -11.54 3.70
CA ALA A 21 23.43 -10.23 3.06
C ALA A 21 22.48 -10.22 1.85
N GLN A 22 22.15 -9.01 1.37
CA GLN A 22 21.29 -8.78 0.20
C GLN A 22 19.90 -9.43 0.32
N PHE A 23 19.34 -9.48 1.54
CA PHE A 23 17.99 -10.02 1.80
C PHE A 23 17.82 -11.46 1.28
N SER A 24 18.83 -12.31 1.53
CA SER A 24 18.89 -13.68 1.01
C SER A 24 19.05 -14.72 2.13
N GLY A 25 18.70 -15.97 1.84
CA GLY A 25 18.69 -17.06 2.82
C GLY A 25 17.39 -17.16 3.61
N GLN A 26 17.44 -17.80 4.79
CA GLN A 26 16.29 -17.90 5.68
C GLN A 26 15.92 -16.52 6.25
N ALA A 27 14.63 -16.17 6.19
CA ALA A 27 14.09 -14.97 6.83
C ALA A 27 13.45 -15.32 8.18
N TYR A 28 13.67 -14.46 9.17
CA TYR A 28 13.10 -14.55 10.51
C TYR A 28 12.34 -13.25 10.81
N GLU A 29 11.02 -13.36 10.93
CA GLU A 29 10.15 -12.23 11.27
C GLU A 29 10.01 -12.12 12.79
N ILE A 30 10.23 -10.92 13.30
CA ILE A 30 10.26 -10.61 14.73
C ILE A 30 9.30 -9.45 14.97
N TYR A 31 8.33 -9.71 15.85
CA TYR A 31 7.26 -8.76 16.16
C TYR A 31 7.34 -8.23 17.60
N ARG A 32 8.19 -8.82 18.45
CA ARG A 32 8.33 -8.44 19.86
C ARG A 32 9.73 -8.72 20.41
N ASP A 33 9.94 -8.32 21.66
CA ASP A 33 11.14 -8.61 22.43
C ASP A 33 11.44 -10.13 22.45
N LEU A 34 12.68 -10.48 22.13
CA LEU A 34 13.21 -11.84 22.19
C LEU A 34 14.38 -11.88 23.17
N ALA A 35 14.12 -12.40 24.37
CA ALA A 35 15.12 -12.48 25.44
C ALA A 35 16.26 -13.46 25.13
N ASP A 36 16.04 -14.43 24.23
CA ASP A 36 17.08 -15.31 23.71
C ASP A 36 16.88 -15.54 22.21
N ALA A 37 17.77 -14.94 21.42
CA ALA A 37 17.85 -15.06 19.97
C ALA A 37 18.99 -16.00 19.52
N SER A 38 19.68 -16.64 20.46
CA SER A 38 20.90 -17.44 20.19
C SER A 38 20.66 -18.68 19.32
N SER A 39 19.41 -19.11 19.19
CA SER A 39 19.02 -20.21 18.31
C SER A 39 19.02 -19.83 16.82
N LEU A 40 18.99 -18.53 16.50
CA LEU A 40 18.98 -18.04 15.14
C LEU A 40 20.39 -18.21 14.52
N GLN A 41 20.44 -18.81 13.35
CA GLN A 41 21.69 -19.03 12.62
C GLN A 41 21.87 -17.94 11.57
N PHE A 42 23.01 -17.26 11.63
CA PHE A 42 23.35 -16.15 10.75
C PHE A 42 24.74 -16.34 10.14
N SER A 43 24.96 -15.72 8.98
CA SER A 43 26.29 -15.61 8.39
C SER A 43 27.06 -14.40 8.96
N PRO A 44 28.34 -14.18 8.60
CA PRO A 44 29.12 -13.05 9.10
C PRO A 44 28.64 -11.66 8.62
N LEU A 45 27.83 -11.64 7.56
CA LEU A 45 27.23 -10.44 6.97
C LEU A 45 25.74 -10.74 6.74
N ILE A 46 24.87 -10.07 7.49
CA ILE A 46 23.42 -10.27 7.42
C ILE A 46 22.73 -9.04 6.85
N SER A 47 21.52 -9.23 6.31
CA SER A 47 20.62 -8.10 6.05
C SER A 47 19.52 -8.04 7.09
N VAL A 48 19.18 -6.83 7.49
CA VAL A 48 18.06 -6.54 8.38
C VAL A 48 17.13 -5.57 7.69
N LYS A 49 15.83 -5.87 7.73
CA LYS A 49 14.77 -4.95 7.31
C LYS A 49 13.90 -4.65 8.52
N VAL A 50 14.07 -3.48 9.12
CA VAL A 50 13.14 -2.97 10.12
C VAL A 50 11.97 -2.35 9.38
N VAL A 51 10.82 -3.01 9.42
CA VAL A 51 9.60 -2.53 8.78
C VAL A 51 8.95 -1.47 9.66
N ARG A 52 8.88 -1.72 10.97
CA ARG A 52 8.26 -0.83 11.97
C ARG A 52 8.97 -0.82 13.29
N GLY A 53 9.04 0.37 13.87
CA GLY A 53 9.58 0.61 15.21
C GLY A 53 11.11 0.68 15.22
N CYS A 54 11.65 0.83 16.43
CA CYS A 54 13.10 0.91 16.66
C CYS A 54 13.55 -0.27 17.52
N TRP A 55 14.59 -0.96 17.08
CA TRP A 55 15.04 -2.23 17.65
C TRP A 55 16.49 -2.15 18.14
N LEU A 56 16.80 -2.84 19.23
CA LEU A 56 18.17 -3.08 19.69
C LEU A 56 18.50 -4.55 19.55
N LEU A 57 19.63 -4.82 18.93
CA LEU A 57 20.27 -6.12 18.96
C LEU A 57 21.32 -6.11 20.07
N TYR A 58 21.27 -7.10 20.94
CA TYR A 58 22.23 -7.31 22.01
C TYR A 58 23.12 -8.51 21.69
N GLU A 59 24.40 -8.36 22.01
CA GLU A 59 25.42 -9.41 21.84
C GLU A 59 25.12 -10.66 22.70
N ARG A 60 24.53 -10.50 23.89
CA ARG A 60 24.22 -11.59 24.82
C ARG A 60 22.71 -11.72 25.11
N PRO A 61 22.25 -12.90 25.54
CA PRO A 61 20.88 -13.10 26.02
C PRO A 61 20.53 -12.15 27.17
N ASP A 62 19.23 -12.01 27.44
CA ASP A 62 18.65 -11.19 28.51
C ASP A 62 19.03 -9.69 28.43
N PHE A 63 19.14 -9.16 27.22
CA PHE A 63 19.41 -7.75 26.90
C PHE A 63 20.74 -7.24 27.45
N GLN A 64 21.81 -8.03 27.27
CA GLN A 64 23.14 -7.71 27.80
C GLN A 64 24.21 -7.62 26.72
N GLY A 65 25.31 -6.92 27.04
CA GLY A 65 26.48 -6.82 26.15
C GLY A 65 26.41 -5.60 25.25
N ARG A 66 27.17 -5.62 24.15
CA ARG A 66 27.16 -4.54 23.16
C ARG A 66 25.82 -4.48 22.43
N ILE A 67 25.49 -3.27 21.99
CA ILE A 67 24.18 -2.92 21.45
C ILE A 67 24.36 -2.38 20.03
N ILE A 68 23.51 -2.84 19.11
CA ILE A 68 23.34 -2.23 17.78
C ILE A 68 21.92 -1.69 17.73
N ALA A 69 21.77 -0.39 17.46
CA ALA A 69 20.49 0.25 17.28
C ALA A 69 20.06 0.24 15.81
N LEU A 70 18.80 -0.12 15.57
CA LEU A 70 18.21 -0.19 14.25
C LEU A 70 16.96 0.69 14.19
N GLU A 71 16.98 1.61 13.24
CA GLU A 71 15.81 2.41 12.85
C GLU A 71 15.08 1.73 11.67
N GLU A 72 13.89 2.23 11.35
CA GLU A 72 13.13 1.75 10.19
C GLU A 72 13.93 1.87 8.89
N GLY A 73 13.99 0.79 8.12
CA GLY A 73 14.71 0.73 6.86
C GLY A 73 15.42 -0.60 6.61
N ALA A 74 16.14 -0.64 5.50
CA ALA A 74 16.98 -1.74 5.06
C ALA A 74 18.44 -1.45 5.45
N THR A 75 19.10 -2.38 6.15
CA THR A 75 20.50 -2.23 6.57
C THR A 75 21.23 -3.56 6.49
N ASP A 76 22.41 -3.56 5.86
CA ASP A 76 23.32 -4.69 5.91
C ASP A 76 24.24 -4.53 7.12
N LEU A 77 24.28 -5.55 7.98
CA LEU A 77 25.10 -5.57 9.19
C LEU A 77 26.27 -6.53 9.01
N GLU A 78 27.48 -5.99 9.17
CA GLU A 78 28.67 -6.80 9.39
C GLU A 78 28.74 -7.23 10.86
N ASN A 79 29.44 -8.32 11.15
CA ASN A 79 29.74 -8.71 12.52
C ASN A 79 30.72 -7.70 13.19
N GLU A 80 30.18 -6.58 13.66
CA GLU A 80 30.90 -5.53 14.40
C GLU A 80 31.36 -5.98 15.79
N TRP A 81 30.79 -7.08 16.30
CA TRP A 81 31.18 -7.66 17.57
C TRP A 81 32.47 -8.48 17.47
N ALA A 82 32.85 -8.94 16.28
CA ALA A 82 34.09 -9.68 16.09
C ALA A 82 35.32 -8.75 16.17
N GLU A 83 36.27 -9.08 17.06
CA GLU A 83 37.61 -8.48 17.04
C GLU A 83 38.40 -9.01 15.83
N CYS A 84 38.13 -8.51 14.64
CA CYS A 84 38.87 -8.85 13.42
C CYS A 84 40.01 -7.86 13.19
N GLY A 85 41.24 -8.37 13.04
CA GLY A 85 42.37 -7.57 12.56
C GLY A 85 42.15 -7.10 11.12
N PRO A 86 42.86 -6.05 10.67
CA PRO A 86 42.70 -5.45 9.34
C PRO A 86 43.01 -6.40 8.16
N GLU A 87 43.55 -7.61 8.40
CA GLU A 87 43.93 -8.60 7.38
C GLU A 87 42.95 -9.79 7.27
N THR A 88 41.78 -9.74 7.92
CA THR A 88 40.82 -10.86 7.90
C THR A 88 39.90 -10.76 6.67
N GLU A 89 40.13 -11.62 5.66
CA GLU A 89 39.25 -11.81 4.50
C GLU A 89 37.78 -12.02 4.94
N PRO A 90 36.77 -11.42 4.27
CA PRO A 90 35.37 -11.45 4.69
C PRO A 90 34.78 -12.86 4.84
N HIS A 91 35.29 -13.83 4.08
CA HIS A 91 34.86 -15.23 4.13
C HIS A 91 35.32 -15.99 5.40
N ASN A 92 36.25 -15.43 6.18
CA ASN A 92 36.85 -16.06 7.35
C ASN A 92 36.39 -15.44 8.69
N ARG A 93 35.43 -14.50 8.65
CA ARG A 93 34.89 -13.87 9.85
C ARG A 93 33.90 -14.81 10.56
N PRO A 94 33.83 -14.77 11.90
CA PRO A 94 32.83 -15.56 12.61
C PRO A 94 31.42 -15.05 12.29
N PRO A 95 30.40 -15.94 12.30
CA PRO A 95 29.01 -15.54 12.13
C PRO A 95 28.59 -14.55 13.23
N ILE A 96 27.68 -13.64 12.90
CA ILE A 96 27.10 -12.74 13.91
C ILE A 96 26.23 -13.57 14.87
N LEU A 97 26.42 -13.39 16.18
CA LEU A 97 25.66 -14.09 17.21
C LEU A 97 24.79 -13.06 17.95
N ILE A 98 23.53 -12.96 17.57
CA ILE A 98 22.57 -12.09 18.26
C ILE A 98 22.03 -12.84 19.46
N GLY A 99 22.33 -12.35 20.67
CA GLY A 99 21.94 -12.99 21.92
C GLY A 99 20.52 -12.63 22.35
N SER A 100 20.09 -11.38 22.18
CA SER A 100 18.71 -10.96 22.43
C SER A 100 18.33 -9.72 21.62
N ILE A 101 17.03 -9.48 21.48
CA ILE A 101 16.46 -8.45 20.60
C ILE A 101 15.35 -7.72 21.35
N ARG A 102 15.39 -6.39 21.41
CA ARG A 102 14.39 -5.59 22.12
C ARG A 102 13.83 -4.47 21.26
N LEU A 103 12.52 -4.27 21.34
CA LEU A 103 11.83 -3.09 20.87
C LEU A 103 11.97 -1.96 21.90
N VAL A 104 12.48 -0.81 21.46
CA VAL A 104 12.94 0.25 22.37
C VAL A 104 11.96 1.39 22.51
N VAL A 105 11.48 1.89 21.37
CA VAL A 105 10.66 3.08 21.35
C VAL A 105 9.22 2.60 21.29
N ARG A 106 8.53 2.73 22.42
CA ARG A 106 7.11 2.37 22.57
C ARG A 106 6.21 3.60 22.60
N ASP A 107 6.77 4.80 22.72
CA ASP A 107 6.05 6.06 22.76
C ASP A 107 6.82 7.16 22.01
N HIS A 108 6.11 8.21 21.61
CA HIS A 108 6.69 9.40 20.98
C HIS A 108 7.07 10.47 22.02
N SER A 109 7.39 10.06 23.26
CA SER A 109 7.73 11.02 24.31
C SER A 109 8.96 11.84 23.93
N ILE A 110 9.02 13.12 24.34
CA ILE A 110 10.16 14.00 24.06
C ILE A 110 11.42 13.29 24.58
N PRO A 111 12.38 12.94 23.72
CA PRO A 111 13.62 12.37 24.19
C PRO A 111 14.36 13.46 24.96
N HIS A 112 14.90 13.13 26.12
CA HIS A 112 15.59 14.11 26.97
C HIS A 112 16.87 13.49 27.54
N ILE A 113 18.00 14.10 27.17
CA ILE A 113 19.32 13.80 27.68
C ILE A 113 19.95 15.03 28.32
N ASP A 114 20.58 14.84 29.47
CA ASP A 114 21.39 15.82 30.17
C ASP A 114 22.84 15.38 30.17
N LEU A 115 23.73 16.26 29.69
CA LEU A 115 25.17 16.10 29.77
C LEU A 115 25.73 16.94 30.91
N PHE A 116 26.55 16.34 31.77
CA PHE A 116 27.12 16.96 32.95
C PHE A 116 28.63 17.10 32.84
N THR A 117 29.17 18.23 33.29
CA THR A 117 30.62 18.47 33.28
C THR A 117 31.37 17.69 34.35
N ASP A 118 30.70 17.30 35.44
CA ASP A 118 31.30 16.53 36.55
C ASP A 118 30.64 15.13 36.66
N PRO A 119 31.32 14.13 37.27
CA PRO A 119 30.74 12.80 37.47
C PRO A 119 29.50 12.79 38.38
N GLU A 120 28.75 11.69 38.34
CA GLU A 120 27.54 11.48 39.17
C GLU A 120 26.45 12.56 39.03
N GLY A 121 26.24 13.10 37.82
CA GLY A 121 25.18 14.09 37.55
C GLY A 121 25.44 15.46 38.18
N ARG A 122 26.70 15.88 38.33
CA ARG A 122 27.09 17.14 38.99
C ARG A 122 27.68 18.15 38.00
N GLY A 123 27.84 19.39 38.46
CA GLY A 123 28.47 20.44 37.67
C GLY A 123 27.47 21.20 36.79
N ARG A 124 27.92 21.66 35.62
CA ARG A 124 27.06 22.35 34.65
C ARG A 124 26.29 21.32 33.83
N VAL A 125 25.01 21.55 33.64
CA VAL A 125 24.13 20.73 32.81
C VAL A 125 23.91 21.37 31.45
N ALA A 126 23.98 20.56 30.40
CA ALA A 126 23.53 20.89 29.06
C ALA A 126 22.45 19.88 28.66
N SER A 127 21.21 20.36 28.49
CA SER A 127 20.05 19.53 28.16
C SER A 127 19.76 19.56 26.67
N TYR A 128 19.50 18.40 26.10
CA TYR A 128 19.17 18.24 24.68
C TYR A 128 17.90 17.42 24.51
N HIS A 129 17.14 17.78 23.47
CA HIS A 129 15.82 17.19 23.17
C HIS A 129 15.67 16.77 21.71
N ASP A 130 16.67 17.01 20.88
CA ASP A 130 16.67 16.70 19.44
C ASP A 130 18.11 16.53 18.91
N ASP A 131 18.24 16.27 17.62
CA ASP A 131 19.49 16.12 16.88
C ASP A 131 20.42 17.31 17.12
N THR A 132 21.62 17.00 17.61
CA THR A 132 22.65 17.97 17.90
C THR A 132 23.92 17.59 17.15
N ILE A 133 24.14 18.28 16.02
CA ILE A 133 25.27 18.05 15.09
C ILE A 133 26.62 18.39 15.76
N GLU A 134 26.62 19.32 16.73
CA GLU A 134 27.79 19.67 17.52
C GLU A 134 27.34 20.10 18.93
N THR A 135 27.85 19.45 19.98
CA THR A 135 27.57 19.82 21.39
C THR A 135 28.43 20.99 21.87
N GLY A 136 29.57 21.20 21.21
CA GLY A 136 30.52 22.25 21.52
C GLY A 136 30.02 23.63 21.12
N THR A 137 30.55 24.68 21.76
CA THR A 137 30.31 26.07 21.34
C THR A 137 31.59 26.65 20.75
N PHE A 138 31.51 27.24 19.55
CA PHE A 138 32.67 27.82 18.85
C PHE A 138 33.84 26.84 18.61
N GLY A 139 33.55 25.56 18.35
CA GLY A 139 34.57 24.54 18.07
C GLY A 139 35.35 24.05 19.30
N ILE A 140 34.86 24.35 20.52
CA ILE A 140 35.40 23.81 21.77
C ILE A 140 34.53 22.63 22.19
N PRO A 141 35.07 21.39 22.22
CA PRO A 141 34.31 20.21 22.65
C PRO A 141 33.84 20.33 24.10
N LEU A 142 32.58 19.99 24.36
CA LEU A 142 32.03 19.97 25.71
C LEU A 142 32.61 18.77 26.48
N THR A 143 33.32 19.03 27.59
CA THR A 143 33.73 17.98 28.52
C THR A 143 32.50 17.40 29.22
N THR A 144 32.24 16.12 29.00
CA THR A 144 31.11 15.36 29.54
C THR A 144 31.66 14.26 30.44
N ALA A 145 31.43 14.39 31.74
CA ALA A 145 31.90 13.44 32.75
C ALA A 145 30.79 12.52 33.26
N SER A 146 29.52 12.91 33.12
CA SER A 146 28.39 12.01 33.33
C SER A 146 27.21 12.37 32.43
N ILE A 147 26.34 11.40 32.18
CA ILE A 147 25.17 11.53 31.32
C ILE A 147 23.96 11.02 32.10
N GLN A 148 22.84 11.72 32.01
CA GLN A 148 21.56 11.24 32.51
C GLN A 148 20.54 11.28 31.37
N ILE A 149 19.90 10.15 31.12
CA ILE A 149 18.84 10.03 30.11
C ILE A 149 17.53 9.87 30.86
N HIS A 150 16.68 10.88 30.73
CA HIS A 150 15.35 10.88 31.35
C HIS A 150 14.34 10.13 30.49
N SER A 151 14.47 10.25 29.16
CA SER A 151 13.58 9.63 28.19
C SER A 151 14.27 9.43 26.84
N GLY A 152 13.82 8.40 26.12
CA GLY A 152 14.24 8.11 24.75
C GLY A 152 15.49 7.26 24.59
N VAL A 153 15.59 6.73 23.36
CA VAL A 153 16.77 6.17 22.67
C VAL A 153 17.87 7.18 22.39
N TRP A 154 19.09 7.20 22.92
CA TRP A 154 20.11 8.18 22.45
C TRP A 154 21.30 7.54 21.76
N LEU A 155 21.59 8.00 20.54
CA LEU A 155 22.81 7.71 19.80
C LEU A 155 23.81 8.84 20.08
N VAL A 156 24.87 8.50 20.82
CA VAL A 156 25.92 9.44 21.22
C VAL A 156 27.17 9.15 20.42
N PHE A 157 27.78 10.19 19.86
CA PHE A 157 28.96 10.10 19.01
C PHE A 157 30.14 10.85 19.61
N SER A 158 31.34 10.28 19.49
CA SER A 158 32.56 10.93 19.99
C SER A 158 32.88 12.22 19.24
N ASP A 159 32.60 12.27 17.93
CA ASP A 159 32.97 13.38 17.06
C ASP A 159 31.73 14.17 16.57
N PRO A 160 31.87 15.44 16.18
CA PRO A 160 30.79 16.21 15.57
C PRO A 160 30.32 15.61 14.24
N GLY A 161 29.07 15.91 13.84
CA GLY A 161 28.52 15.46 12.56
C GLY A 161 28.11 13.99 12.52
N PHE A 162 27.81 13.38 13.67
CA PHE A 162 27.43 11.97 13.82
C PHE A 162 28.52 11.01 13.33
N GLN A 163 29.77 11.29 13.72
CA GLN A 163 30.96 10.54 13.31
C GLN A 163 31.74 10.00 14.52
N GLY A 164 32.70 9.13 14.25
CA GLY A 164 33.57 8.56 15.27
C GLY A 164 32.96 7.37 15.99
N MET A 165 33.26 7.22 17.28
CA MET A 165 32.74 6.11 18.09
C MET A 165 31.27 6.37 18.43
N LEU A 166 30.43 5.36 18.23
CA LEU A 166 29.01 5.38 18.57
C LEU A 166 28.77 4.63 19.89
N SER A 167 27.93 5.20 20.75
CA SER A 167 27.36 4.53 21.91
C SER A 167 25.85 4.69 21.90
N VAL A 168 25.14 3.59 22.16
CA VAL A 168 23.68 3.55 22.26
C VAL A 168 23.31 3.57 23.73
N LEU A 169 22.63 4.62 24.18
CA LEU A 169 22.32 4.84 25.58
C LEU A 169 20.81 4.90 25.80
N GLU A 170 20.36 4.22 26.84
CA GLU A 170 18.96 4.10 27.22
C GLU A 170 18.62 4.95 28.44
N ALA A 171 17.34 5.09 28.77
CA ALA A 171 16.92 5.80 29.98
C ALA A 171 17.64 5.24 31.23
N GLY A 172 18.37 6.11 31.92
CA GLY A 172 19.27 5.70 32.99
C GLY A 172 20.34 6.74 33.34
N GLU A 173 21.12 6.41 34.35
CA GLU A 173 22.23 7.24 34.85
C GLU A 173 23.56 6.60 34.44
N TYR A 174 24.42 7.39 33.80
CA TYR A 174 25.75 7.01 33.36
C TYR A 174 26.78 7.88 34.09
N PRO A 175 27.24 7.45 35.27
CA PRO A 175 27.96 8.31 36.20
C PRO A 175 29.40 8.63 35.78
N PHE A 176 29.99 7.86 34.85
CA PHE A 176 31.38 8.01 34.41
C PHE A 176 31.55 7.67 32.91
N PRO A 177 32.57 8.23 32.20
CA PRO A 177 32.81 7.99 30.77
C PRO A 177 33.00 6.53 30.37
N GLU A 178 33.50 5.70 31.27
CA GLU A 178 33.64 4.26 31.08
C GLU A 178 32.28 3.56 30.87
N SER A 179 31.19 4.19 31.33
CA SER A 179 29.84 3.63 31.22
C SER A 179 29.30 3.67 29.79
N TRP A 180 29.80 4.57 28.93
CA TRP A 180 29.43 4.64 27.51
C TRP A 180 30.59 4.32 26.57
N GLY A 181 31.81 4.12 27.10
CA GLY A 181 32.91 3.45 26.41
C GLY A 181 33.85 4.35 25.59
N PHE A 182 33.72 5.67 25.67
CA PHE A 182 34.59 6.56 24.90
C PHE A 182 35.99 6.70 25.54
N PRO A 183 37.06 6.73 24.73
CA PRO A 183 38.44 6.90 25.24
C PRO A 183 38.70 8.30 25.79
N SER A 184 37.86 9.27 25.43
CA SER A 184 37.91 10.65 25.90
C SER A 184 36.52 11.11 26.37
N PRO A 185 36.43 11.98 27.39
CA PRO A 185 35.16 12.43 27.98
C PRO A 185 34.47 13.48 27.12
N PHE A 186 34.55 13.37 25.79
CA PHE A 186 33.96 14.31 24.85
C PHE A 186 32.84 13.61 24.10
N VAL A 187 31.68 14.26 24.08
CA VAL A 187 30.57 13.92 23.20
C VAL A 187 30.58 14.96 22.11
N GLY A 188 30.83 14.59 20.86
CA GLY A 188 30.93 15.54 19.75
C GLY A 188 29.57 15.85 19.13
N SER A 189 28.70 14.85 19.02
CA SER A 189 27.33 14.99 18.53
C SER A 189 26.42 13.93 19.15
N LEU A 190 25.13 14.18 19.14
CA LEU A 190 24.12 13.28 19.70
C LEU A 190 22.81 13.41 18.94
N ARG A 191 22.07 12.32 18.83
CA ARG A 191 20.70 12.34 18.31
C ARG A 191 19.83 11.29 18.99
N PRO A 192 18.55 11.56 19.20
CA PRO A 192 17.64 10.52 19.63
C PRO A 192 17.40 9.52 18.49
N LEU A 193 17.11 8.27 18.88
CA LEU A 193 16.59 7.23 18.01
C LEU A 193 15.14 7.60 17.68
N LYS A 194 14.83 7.83 16.41
CA LYS A 194 13.52 8.35 16.00
C LYS A 194 12.67 7.21 15.43
N MET A 195 11.47 7.03 15.98
CA MET A 195 10.45 6.20 15.34
C MET A 195 10.06 6.82 14.01
N GLY A 196 9.76 5.98 13.02
CA GLY A 196 9.05 6.45 11.84
C GLY A 196 7.66 6.95 12.22
N GLY A 197 7.10 7.84 11.39
CA GLY A 197 5.70 8.24 11.54
C GLY A 197 4.74 7.11 11.12
N LEU A 198 3.44 7.38 11.21
CA LEU A 198 2.41 6.46 10.72
C LEU A 198 2.57 6.21 9.21
N LYS A 199 2.56 4.94 8.79
CA LYS A 199 2.58 4.61 7.36
C LYS A 199 1.63 3.48 7.00
N VAL A 200 1.26 3.41 5.73
CA VAL A 200 0.51 2.28 5.14
C VAL A 200 1.26 1.74 3.94
N GLU A 201 1.37 0.41 3.77
CA GLU A 201 2.04 -0.20 2.63
C GLU A 201 1.08 -0.57 1.50
N ASN A 202 -0.08 -1.15 1.83
CA ASN A 202 -1.05 -1.66 0.85
C ASN A 202 -2.42 -0.97 0.98
N PRO A 203 -2.54 0.32 0.62
CA PRO A 203 -3.79 1.06 0.79
C PRO A 203 -4.95 0.58 -0.10
N SER A 204 -4.67 -0.16 -1.18
CA SER A 204 -5.67 -0.63 -2.14
C SER A 204 -6.23 -2.03 -1.86
N GLU A 205 -5.57 -2.82 -1.01
CA GLU A 205 -5.95 -4.20 -0.69
C GLU A 205 -6.23 -4.29 0.82
N VAL A 206 -7.33 -3.66 1.24
CA VAL A 206 -7.74 -3.63 2.65
C VAL A 206 -8.14 -5.04 3.10
N LYS A 207 -7.44 -5.55 4.11
CA LYS A 207 -7.68 -6.89 4.63
C LYS A 207 -7.24 -7.00 6.08
N ALA A 208 -8.08 -7.59 6.92
CA ALA A 208 -7.78 -7.90 8.31
C ALA A 208 -8.33 -9.28 8.71
N VAL A 209 -7.72 -9.88 9.73
CA VAL A 209 -8.16 -11.14 10.33
C VAL A 209 -8.32 -10.93 11.83
N LEU A 210 -9.53 -11.12 12.33
CA LEU A 210 -9.88 -10.96 13.74
C LEU A 210 -9.93 -12.33 14.42
N PHE A 211 -9.54 -12.38 15.68
CA PHE A 211 -9.57 -13.59 16.51
C PHE A 211 -10.32 -13.32 17.81
N GLU A 212 -11.04 -14.33 18.28
CA GLU A 212 -11.89 -14.22 19.48
C GLU A 212 -11.05 -14.06 20.76
N LYS A 213 -9.85 -14.66 20.80
CA LYS A 213 -8.98 -14.69 21.98
C LYS A 213 -7.62 -14.06 21.70
N PRO A 214 -6.93 -13.58 22.75
CA PRO A 214 -5.52 -13.22 22.68
C PRO A 214 -4.66 -14.35 22.10
N GLY A 215 -3.51 -14.02 21.51
CA GLY A 215 -2.60 -15.03 20.97
C GLY A 215 -3.01 -15.63 19.62
N PHE A 216 -3.96 -15.01 18.91
CA PHE A 216 -4.51 -15.49 17.64
C PHE A 216 -5.22 -16.86 17.76
N GLU A 217 -5.87 -17.08 18.91
CA GLU A 217 -6.60 -18.30 19.21
C GLU A 217 -8.13 -18.12 19.08
N GLY A 218 -8.85 -19.23 18.99
CA GLY A 218 -10.31 -19.25 18.96
C GLY A 218 -10.89 -19.13 17.54
N SER A 219 -12.14 -18.66 17.45
CA SER A 219 -12.80 -18.40 16.16
C SER A 219 -12.11 -17.23 15.45
N SER A 220 -11.97 -17.32 14.13
CA SER A 220 -11.40 -16.25 13.31
C SER A 220 -12.35 -15.78 12.21
N LEU A 221 -12.26 -14.50 11.87
CA LEU A 221 -13.01 -13.85 10.78
C LEU A 221 -12.07 -13.01 9.95
N GLU A 222 -12.04 -13.29 8.64
CA GLU A 222 -11.38 -12.45 7.66
C GLU A 222 -12.36 -11.38 7.16
N ILE A 223 -11.92 -10.12 7.16
CA ILE A 223 -12.69 -8.96 6.71
C ILE A 223 -11.90 -8.10 5.74
N ASP A 224 -12.63 -7.45 4.85
CA ASP A 224 -12.15 -6.49 3.85
C ASP A 224 -12.99 -5.20 3.84
N SER A 225 -13.91 -5.06 4.81
CA SER A 225 -14.92 -4.01 4.87
C SER A 225 -15.31 -3.67 6.31
N ASP A 226 -16.14 -2.65 6.45
CA ASP A 226 -16.57 -2.09 7.73
C ASP A 226 -17.35 -3.10 8.61
N ILE A 227 -17.05 -3.13 9.90
CA ILE A 227 -17.85 -3.80 10.93
C ILE A 227 -18.47 -2.74 11.84
N PHE A 228 -19.78 -2.57 11.73
CA PHE A 228 -20.54 -1.58 12.51
C PHE A 228 -20.71 -1.96 13.98
N SER A 229 -20.74 -3.26 14.32
CA SER A 229 -20.85 -3.72 15.70
C SER A 229 -20.39 -5.15 15.88
N PHE A 230 -19.69 -5.44 16.98
CA PHE A 230 -19.43 -6.81 17.45
C PHE A 230 -20.49 -7.31 18.46
N SER A 231 -21.57 -6.55 18.69
CA SER A 231 -22.60 -6.88 19.68
C SER A 231 -23.47 -8.09 19.32
N ASP A 232 -24.01 -8.75 20.35
CA ASP A 232 -24.87 -9.95 20.27
C ASP A 232 -26.14 -9.83 19.38
N ASP A 233 -26.59 -8.61 19.07
CA ASP A 233 -27.82 -8.37 18.29
C ASP A 233 -27.65 -8.57 16.77
N ASP A 234 -26.42 -8.74 16.28
CA ASP A 234 -26.14 -8.88 14.85
C ASP A 234 -25.95 -10.36 14.47
N GLU A 235 -27.04 -11.06 14.09
CA GLU A 235 -27.01 -12.50 13.74
C GLU A 235 -26.07 -12.84 12.57
N ALA A 236 -25.63 -11.83 11.81
CA ALA A 236 -24.73 -11.99 10.66
C ALA A 236 -23.24 -12.07 11.05
N ASN A 237 -22.84 -11.61 12.25
CA ASN A 237 -21.43 -11.55 12.64
C ASN A 237 -21.00 -12.82 13.41
N PRO A 238 -20.04 -13.61 12.89
CA PRO A 238 -19.60 -14.84 13.54
C PRO A 238 -18.68 -14.59 14.74
N LEU A 239 -18.16 -13.36 14.93
CA LEU A 239 -17.34 -12.97 16.08
C LEU A 239 -18.05 -11.93 16.95
N LYS A 240 -18.08 -12.21 18.25
CA LYS A 240 -18.77 -11.41 19.29
C LYS A 240 -17.83 -10.55 20.13
N SER A 241 -16.54 -10.84 20.08
CA SER A 241 -15.49 -10.11 20.77
C SER A 241 -14.18 -10.28 20.04
N VAL A 242 -13.34 -9.25 20.02
CA VAL A 242 -12.01 -9.31 19.41
C VAL A 242 -10.98 -9.37 20.52
N GLY A 243 -10.30 -10.50 20.64
CA GLY A 243 -9.22 -10.74 21.60
C GLY A 243 -7.83 -10.48 21.01
N SER A 244 -7.66 -10.69 19.71
CA SER A 244 -6.44 -10.34 18.96
C SER A 244 -6.79 -10.10 17.48
N LEU A 245 -5.92 -9.44 16.72
CA LEU A 245 -6.16 -9.16 15.30
C LEU A 245 -4.87 -9.04 14.48
N LYS A 246 -4.98 -9.29 13.17
CA LYS A 246 -3.92 -9.10 12.19
C LYS A 246 -4.42 -8.19 11.08
N ILE A 247 -3.77 -7.06 10.87
CA ILE A 247 -4.02 -6.18 9.72
C ILE A 247 -3.07 -6.60 8.60
N ILE A 248 -3.60 -7.20 7.55
CA ILE A 248 -2.82 -7.70 6.41
C ILE A 248 -2.56 -6.58 5.39
N GLY A 249 -3.55 -5.71 5.22
CA GLY A 249 -3.47 -4.62 4.26
C GLY A 249 -4.38 -3.45 4.63
N GLY A 250 -3.89 -2.25 4.33
CA GLY A 250 -4.59 -1.00 4.54
C GLY A 250 -4.37 -0.40 5.92
N PHE A 251 -5.03 0.73 6.16
CA PHE A 251 -4.97 1.45 7.43
C PHE A 251 -6.35 1.39 8.07
N TRP A 252 -6.46 0.86 9.29
CA TRP A 252 -7.73 0.60 9.94
C TRP A 252 -7.91 1.47 11.18
N VAL A 253 -9.16 1.80 11.49
CA VAL A 253 -9.53 2.50 12.71
C VAL A 253 -10.56 1.69 13.47
N GLY A 254 -10.16 1.32 14.69
CA GLY A 254 -11.01 0.68 15.67
C GLY A 254 -11.69 1.69 16.58
N TYR A 255 -12.86 1.34 17.09
CA TYR A 255 -13.66 2.22 17.94
C TYR A 255 -14.15 1.50 19.18
N SER A 256 -14.11 2.21 20.32
CA SER A 256 -14.60 1.72 21.61
C SER A 256 -16.13 1.57 21.70
N GLN A 257 -16.89 2.08 20.72
CA GLN A 257 -18.35 1.94 20.65
C GLN A 257 -18.80 1.45 19.26
N PRO A 258 -20.00 0.85 19.15
CA PRO A 258 -20.60 0.54 17.85
C PRO A 258 -20.82 1.79 17.00
N GLY A 259 -20.96 1.61 15.68
CA GLY A 259 -21.27 2.71 14.76
C GLY A 259 -20.13 3.70 14.52
N PHE A 260 -18.89 3.30 14.78
CA PHE A 260 -17.68 4.13 14.66
C PHE A 260 -17.69 5.33 15.62
N GLU A 261 -18.16 5.11 16.85
CA GLU A 261 -18.24 6.13 17.90
C GLU A 261 -17.24 5.89 19.05
N GLY A 262 -17.04 6.91 19.88
CA GLY A 262 -16.18 6.85 21.06
C GLY A 262 -14.70 7.02 20.74
N GLN A 263 -13.84 6.43 21.59
CA GLN A 263 -12.39 6.49 21.43
C GLN A 263 -11.94 5.72 20.19
N GLN A 264 -11.07 6.35 19.40
CA GLN A 264 -10.47 5.78 18.20
C GLN A 264 -9.15 5.07 18.55
N HIS A 265 -8.89 3.98 17.85
CA HIS A 265 -7.70 3.15 17.95
C HIS A 265 -7.11 2.97 16.55
N ILE A 266 -5.85 3.35 16.37
CA ILE A 266 -5.18 3.27 15.08
C ILE A 266 -4.59 1.88 14.93
N LEU A 267 -4.89 1.24 13.80
CA LEU A 267 -4.46 -0.12 13.50
C LEU A 267 -3.73 -0.12 12.15
N GLU A 268 -2.41 -0.01 12.20
CA GLU A 268 -1.51 -0.21 11.07
C GLU A 268 -1.35 -1.68 10.70
N GLU A 269 -0.77 -1.95 9.54
CA GLU A 269 -0.46 -3.30 9.06
C GLU A 269 0.48 -4.05 10.01
N GLY A 270 0.08 -5.28 10.37
CA GLY A 270 0.82 -6.27 11.14
C GLY A 270 -0.02 -6.91 12.24
N GLU A 271 0.65 -7.40 13.30
CA GLU A 271 0.07 -8.33 14.27
C GLU A 271 -0.15 -7.69 15.65
N TYR A 272 -1.35 -7.89 16.21
CA TYR A 272 -1.75 -7.41 17.54
C TYR A 272 -2.23 -8.60 18.36
N ASP A 273 -1.44 -9.01 19.35
CA ASP A 273 -1.59 -10.24 20.13
C ASP A 273 -2.68 -10.13 21.19
N ASP A 274 -2.87 -8.93 21.77
CA ASP A 274 -3.93 -8.66 22.73
C ASP A 274 -4.40 -7.19 22.71
N CYS A 275 -5.43 -6.89 23.51
CA CYS A 275 -6.01 -5.55 23.56
C CYS A 275 -5.06 -4.45 24.01
N SER A 276 -4.00 -4.76 24.77
CA SER A 276 -3.00 -3.78 25.17
C SER A 276 -2.23 -3.23 23.96
N ASP A 277 -2.12 -4.02 22.88
CA ASP A 277 -1.46 -3.62 21.63
C ASP A 277 -2.25 -2.59 20.82
N TRP A 278 -3.47 -2.21 21.20
CA TRP A 278 -4.19 -1.09 20.58
C TRP A 278 -4.79 -0.08 21.58
N GLY A 279 -4.46 -0.20 22.87
CA GLY A 279 -4.87 0.78 23.89
C GLY A 279 -5.63 0.22 25.10
N GLY A 280 -5.78 -1.11 25.19
CA GLY A 280 -6.30 -1.83 26.36
C GLY A 280 -7.82 -1.83 26.52
N SER A 281 -8.56 -1.31 25.54
CA SER A 281 -10.03 -1.27 25.53
C SER A 281 -10.63 -2.30 24.57
N GLU A 282 -11.87 -2.66 24.86
CA GLU A 282 -12.67 -3.49 23.96
C GLU A 282 -12.91 -2.76 22.63
N LEU A 283 -12.72 -3.50 21.54
CA LEU A 283 -12.99 -3.04 20.19
C LEU A 283 -14.43 -3.41 19.82
N LEU A 284 -15.29 -2.40 19.61
CA LEU A 284 -16.73 -2.60 19.37
C LEU A 284 -17.19 -2.27 17.94
N SER A 285 -16.42 -1.49 17.18
CA SER A 285 -16.57 -1.37 15.72
C SER A 285 -15.21 -1.10 15.06
N LEU A 286 -15.12 -1.37 13.76
CA LEU A 286 -13.87 -1.37 13.02
C LEU A 286 -14.11 -0.99 11.55
N ARG A 287 -13.30 -0.10 10.97
CA ARG A 287 -13.38 0.23 9.54
C ARG A 287 -12.01 0.46 8.90
N PRO A 288 -11.81 0.14 7.61
CA PRO A 288 -10.67 0.61 6.85
C PRO A 288 -10.81 2.09 6.48
N VAL A 289 -9.66 2.74 6.28
CA VAL A 289 -9.57 4.13 5.80
C VAL A 289 -9.31 4.14 4.31
N HIS A 290 -10.26 4.68 3.55
CA HIS A 290 -10.23 4.73 2.09
C HIS A 290 -9.90 6.14 1.61
N SER A 291 -8.61 6.51 1.64
CA SER A 291 -8.16 7.84 1.21
C SER A 291 -6.89 7.77 0.34
N ASP A 292 -6.60 8.87 -0.36
CA ASP A 292 -5.27 9.07 -0.93
C ASP A 292 -4.27 9.36 0.21
N PHE A 293 -3.26 8.50 0.39
CA PHE A 293 -2.18 8.69 1.38
C PHE A 293 -1.03 9.53 0.80
N LEU A 294 -1.35 10.36 -0.20
CA LEU A 294 -0.40 11.10 -1.03
C LEU A 294 -0.48 12.59 -0.73
N SER A 295 0.68 13.25 -0.69
CA SER A 295 0.81 14.72 -0.54
C SER A 295 -0.04 15.27 0.60
N PRO A 296 0.18 14.84 1.85
CA PRO A 296 -0.67 15.22 2.96
C PRO A 296 -0.69 16.74 3.16
N HIS A 297 -1.88 17.31 3.25
CA HIS A 297 -2.06 18.72 3.50
C HIS A 297 -3.35 18.94 4.30
N VAL A 298 -3.19 19.59 5.44
CA VAL A 298 -4.30 19.98 6.31
C VAL A 298 -4.17 21.43 6.71
N LYS A 299 -5.32 22.11 6.78
CA LYS A 299 -5.40 23.48 7.27
C LYS A 299 -6.31 23.54 8.49
N MET A 300 -5.77 24.07 9.58
CA MET A 300 -6.48 24.21 10.85
C MET A 300 -6.87 25.66 11.10
N TYR A 301 -8.02 25.86 11.74
CA TYR A 301 -8.58 27.16 12.04
C TYR A 301 -8.98 27.27 13.52
N SER A 302 -8.64 28.41 14.11
CA SER A 302 -9.00 28.75 15.50
C SER A 302 -10.49 29.08 15.68
N ASP A 303 -11.21 29.33 14.58
CA ASP A 303 -12.65 29.58 14.52
C ASP A 303 -13.40 28.35 14.00
N ARG A 304 -14.70 28.25 14.32
CA ARG A 304 -15.61 27.27 13.69
C ARG A 304 -15.87 27.65 12.23
N ASP A 305 -16.32 26.67 11.44
CA ASP A 305 -16.78 26.86 10.06
C ASP A 305 -15.78 27.63 9.16
N PHE A 306 -14.48 27.35 9.32
CA PHE A 306 -13.40 27.88 8.48
C PHE A 306 -13.32 29.42 8.49
N GLY A 307 -13.53 30.02 9.66
CA GLY A 307 -13.48 31.47 9.84
C GLY A 307 -12.22 32.10 9.22
N LYS A 308 -12.41 33.02 8.27
CA LYS A 308 -11.31 33.66 7.53
C LYS A 308 -10.57 34.74 8.31
N LEU A 309 -11.12 35.17 9.44
CA LEU A 309 -10.59 36.25 10.28
C LEU A 309 -9.74 35.74 11.45
N GLY A 310 -9.94 34.49 11.87
CA GLY A 310 -9.15 33.83 12.89
C GLY A 310 -7.78 33.37 12.41
N VAL A 311 -6.92 33.03 13.38
CA VAL A 311 -5.61 32.43 13.14
C VAL A 311 -5.82 31.07 12.45
N ASN A 312 -5.02 30.79 11.42
CA ASN A 312 -5.00 29.53 10.70
C ASN A 312 -3.56 29.09 10.44
N ILE A 313 -3.35 27.78 10.29
CA ILE A 313 -2.05 27.18 10.00
C ILE A 313 -2.24 26.06 8.97
N ASN A 314 -1.26 25.90 8.08
CA ASN A 314 -1.21 24.79 7.12
C ASN A 314 -0.09 23.84 7.53
N LEU A 315 -0.39 22.54 7.57
CA LEU A 315 0.57 21.49 7.86
C LEU A 315 0.73 20.59 6.64
N THR A 316 1.97 20.19 6.37
CA THR A 316 2.33 19.22 5.31
C THR A 316 3.18 18.07 5.83
N GLY A 317 3.53 18.08 7.12
CA GLY A 317 4.32 17.06 7.78
C GLY A 317 3.95 16.98 9.27
N PRO A 318 4.60 16.07 10.01
CA PRO A 318 4.37 15.92 11.45
C PRO A 318 4.79 17.15 12.24
N VAL A 319 4.03 17.47 13.29
CA VAL A 319 4.29 18.55 14.23
C VAL A 319 4.07 18.03 15.65
N GLY A 320 5.16 17.93 16.42
CA GLY A 320 5.17 17.47 17.82
C GLY A 320 4.54 18.48 18.79
N SER A 321 4.64 19.78 18.54
CA SER A 321 3.97 20.79 19.36
C SER A 321 3.31 21.87 18.51
N ILE A 322 1.97 21.85 18.45
CA ILE A 322 1.20 22.89 17.76
C ILE A 322 1.38 24.26 18.42
N ASP A 323 1.62 24.31 19.74
CA ASP A 323 1.81 25.57 20.46
C ASP A 323 3.08 26.31 20.02
N GLU A 324 4.16 25.58 19.76
CA GLU A 324 5.44 26.13 19.29
C GLU A 324 5.37 26.76 17.89
N THR A 325 4.36 26.39 17.09
CA THR A 325 4.13 27.01 15.77
C THR A 325 3.57 28.43 15.85
N GLY A 326 3.14 28.88 17.04
CA GLY A 326 2.48 30.17 17.26
C GLY A 326 1.00 30.22 16.90
N TYR A 327 0.42 29.11 16.42
CA TYR A 327 -1.02 28.97 16.19
C TYR A 327 -1.80 28.78 17.51
N GLY A 328 -1.19 28.10 18.49
CA GLY A 328 -1.78 27.74 19.78
C GLY A 328 -2.63 26.46 19.73
N MET A 329 -2.84 25.80 20.87
CA MET A 329 -3.49 24.47 20.88
C MET A 329 -4.99 24.46 20.52
N LYS A 330 -5.62 25.62 20.29
CA LYS A 330 -7.08 25.71 20.11
C LYS A 330 -7.46 25.59 18.64
N THR A 331 -8.03 24.44 18.25
CA THR A 331 -8.54 24.18 16.90
C THR A 331 -10.04 23.95 16.93
N GLN A 332 -10.77 24.69 16.10
CA GLN A 332 -12.24 24.67 16.05
C GLN A 332 -12.78 24.18 14.71
N SER A 333 -12.05 24.32 13.61
CA SER A 333 -12.41 23.69 12.33
C SER A 333 -11.16 23.29 11.54
N VAL A 334 -11.31 22.30 10.66
CA VAL A 334 -10.21 21.63 9.95
C VAL A 334 -10.61 21.33 8.52
N ASP A 335 -9.79 21.76 7.57
CA ASP A 335 -9.92 21.46 6.14
C ASP A 335 -8.77 20.51 5.76
N VAL A 336 -9.08 19.23 5.59
CA VAL A 336 -8.13 18.22 5.11
C VAL A 336 -8.25 18.16 3.60
N THR A 337 -7.30 18.78 2.90
CA THR A 337 -7.35 18.85 1.44
C THR A 337 -6.85 17.57 0.77
N SER A 338 -5.91 16.86 1.41
CA SER A 338 -5.29 15.63 0.90
C SER A 338 -4.56 14.87 2.02
N GLY A 339 -4.38 13.56 1.84
CA GLY A 339 -3.79 12.71 2.86
C GLY A 339 -4.78 12.30 3.95
N VAL A 340 -4.28 11.47 4.87
CA VAL A 340 -4.93 11.14 6.15
C VAL A 340 -4.09 11.74 7.25
N TRP A 341 -4.73 12.34 8.24
CA TRP A 341 -4.08 12.99 9.37
C TRP A 341 -4.53 12.40 10.69
N VAL A 342 -3.61 12.33 11.64
CA VAL A 342 -3.90 11.93 13.01
C VAL A 342 -3.58 13.09 13.93
N PHE A 343 -4.60 13.56 14.64
CA PHE A 343 -4.51 14.62 15.62
C PHE A 343 -4.50 14.04 17.02
N PHE A 344 -3.78 14.70 17.91
CA PHE A 344 -3.65 14.34 19.30
C PHE A 344 -4.02 15.53 20.17
N ASP A 345 -4.72 15.30 21.28
CA ASP A 345 -5.10 16.38 22.19
C ASP A 345 -3.93 16.93 23.01
N GLU A 346 -2.88 16.14 23.22
CA GLU A 346 -1.62 16.55 23.85
C GLU A 346 -0.47 16.68 22.84
N PRO A 347 0.58 17.45 23.18
CA PRO A 347 1.81 17.48 22.41
C PRO A 347 2.46 16.09 22.31
N GLU A 348 3.37 15.95 21.35
CA GLU A 348 4.28 14.80 21.19
C GLU A 348 3.57 13.49 20.91
N PHE A 349 2.45 13.61 20.20
CA PHE A 349 1.62 12.51 19.73
C PHE A 349 1.07 11.64 20.87
N LEU A 350 0.81 12.28 22.01
CA LEU A 350 0.27 11.65 23.21
C LEU A 350 -1.22 11.94 23.38
N GLY A 351 -1.86 11.14 24.23
CA GLY A 351 -3.25 11.37 24.63
C GLY A 351 -4.24 10.74 23.65
N LYS A 352 -5.40 11.37 23.48
CA LYS A 352 -6.46 10.86 22.60
C LYS A 352 -6.14 11.21 21.16
N CYS A 353 -6.20 10.20 20.29
CA CYS A 353 -6.00 10.37 18.87
C CYS A 353 -7.34 10.49 18.11
N TYR A 354 -7.30 11.20 16.99
CA TYR A 354 -8.42 11.39 16.08
C TYR A 354 -7.92 11.29 14.64
N VAL A 355 -8.51 10.39 13.86
CA VAL A 355 -8.17 10.19 12.44
C VAL A 355 -9.08 11.07 11.59
N LEU A 356 -8.48 11.94 10.79
CA LEU A 356 -9.15 12.83 9.87
C LEU A 356 -8.79 12.45 8.43
N GLU A 357 -9.81 12.18 7.64
CA GLU A 357 -9.72 11.90 6.21
C GLU A 357 -9.98 13.18 5.41
N LYS A 358 -9.80 13.11 4.10
CA LYS A 358 -10.09 14.23 3.21
C LYS A 358 -11.52 14.72 3.40
N GLY A 359 -11.67 15.98 3.81
CA GLY A 359 -12.98 16.53 4.17
C GLY A 359 -12.93 17.88 4.86
N LEU A 360 -14.12 18.44 5.04
CA LEU A 360 -14.35 19.70 5.73
C LEU A 360 -15.01 19.41 7.08
N TYR A 361 -14.31 19.72 8.17
CA TYR A 361 -14.78 19.57 9.53
C TYR A 361 -15.04 20.95 10.14
N GLY A 362 -16.31 21.31 10.34
CA GLY A 362 -16.72 22.65 10.81
C GLY A 362 -16.57 22.84 12.31
N SER A 363 -16.47 21.75 13.06
CA SER A 363 -16.46 21.73 14.53
C SER A 363 -15.69 20.53 15.10
N PRO A 364 -15.15 20.60 16.34
CA PRO A 364 -14.41 19.48 16.95
C PRO A 364 -15.20 18.18 17.08
N GLU A 365 -16.51 18.30 17.19
CA GLU A 365 -17.42 17.17 17.26
C GLU A 365 -17.40 16.34 15.96
N ASP A 366 -17.09 16.96 14.81
CA ASP A 366 -17.07 16.29 13.50
C ASP A 366 -15.92 15.27 13.37
N TRP A 367 -14.85 15.40 14.15
CA TRP A 367 -13.76 14.41 14.22
C TRP A 367 -13.74 13.62 15.54
N GLY A 368 -14.80 13.75 16.34
CA GLY A 368 -14.99 13.00 17.59
C GLY A 368 -14.31 13.59 18.82
N ALA A 369 -13.79 14.83 18.76
CA ALA A 369 -13.16 15.48 19.91
C ALA A 369 -14.20 16.17 20.81
N LEU A 370 -14.08 15.95 22.12
CA LEU A 370 -14.92 16.63 23.13
C LEU A 370 -14.46 18.05 23.45
N GLN A 371 -13.19 18.36 23.17
CA GLN A 371 -12.58 19.65 23.41
C GLN A 371 -11.87 20.13 22.14
N PRO A 372 -11.86 21.45 21.86
CA PRO A 372 -11.21 22.03 20.70
C PRO A 372 -9.68 22.13 20.90
N ARG A 373 -9.05 21.06 21.40
CA ARG A 373 -7.63 21.04 21.74
C ARG A 373 -6.90 20.06 20.83
N VAL A 374 -5.88 20.56 20.15
CA VAL A 374 -4.95 19.78 19.34
C VAL A 374 -3.54 20.18 19.77
N GLY A 375 -2.82 19.25 20.40
CA GLY A 375 -1.46 19.46 20.87
C GLY A 375 -0.40 19.03 19.87
N SER A 376 -0.67 18.01 19.07
CA SER A 376 0.21 17.54 18.00
C SER A 376 -0.57 16.92 16.85
N ALA A 377 0.06 16.83 15.69
CA ALA A 377 -0.57 16.30 14.48
C ALA A 377 0.46 15.63 13.57
N MET A 378 0.16 14.46 13.02
CA MET A 378 1.01 13.81 12.01
C MET A 378 0.20 13.25 10.84
N PRO A 379 0.75 13.24 9.62
CA PRO A 379 0.12 12.57 8.50
C PRO A 379 0.40 11.07 8.53
N VAL A 380 -0.53 10.27 8.01
CA VAL A 380 -0.28 8.88 7.63
C VAL A 380 0.31 8.89 6.22
N LEU A 381 1.52 8.38 6.10
CA LEU A 381 2.25 8.38 4.84
C LEU A 381 2.10 7.05 4.11
N LEU A 382 1.91 7.08 2.80
CA LEU A 382 2.09 5.87 2.00
C LEU A 382 3.57 5.48 2.04
N VAL A 383 3.90 4.23 2.34
CA VAL A 383 5.25 3.71 2.10
C VAL A 383 5.47 3.76 0.59
N ARG A 384 6.27 4.74 0.17
CA ARG A 384 6.55 4.95 -1.25
C ARG A 384 7.68 4.04 -1.63
N GLY A 385 7.39 3.07 -2.49
CA GLY A 385 8.43 2.19 -2.96
C GLY A 385 8.03 1.28 -4.10
N VAL A 386 9.06 0.67 -4.68
CA VAL A 386 8.93 -0.49 -5.55
C VAL A 386 9.60 -1.68 -4.87
N GLN A 387 8.85 -2.76 -4.70
CA GLN A 387 9.39 -4.05 -4.32
C GLN A 387 9.77 -4.82 -5.58
N LEU A 388 11.05 -5.12 -5.72
CA LEU A 388 11.60 -5.93 -6.79
C LEU A 388 11.82 -7.35 -6.26
N PHE A 389 11.44 -8.35 -7.04
CA PHE A 389 11.54 -9.76 -6.67
C PHE A 389 12.45 -10.47 -7.66
N SER A 390 13.32 -11.34 -7.14
CA SER A 390 14.28 -12.08 -7.98
C SER A 390 13.60 -13.13 -8.88
N ASP A 391 12.44 -13.65 -8.47
CA ASP A 391 11.68 -14.65 -9.22
C ASP A 391 10.31 -14.12 -9.71
N PRO A 392 9.72 -14.72 -10.76
CA PRO A 392 8.36 -14.41 -11.19
C PRO A 392 7.31 -14.75 -10.13
N GLY A 393 6.19 -14.02 -10.14
CA GLY A 393 5.07 -14.25 -9.23
C GLY A 393 5.34 -13.80 -7.79
N PHE A 394 6.19 -12.79 -7.59
CA PHE A 394 6.52 -12.17 -6.30
C PHE A 394 7.23 -13.15 -5.34
N ARG A 395 8.22 -13.89 -5.86
CA ARG A 395 8.97 -14.91 -5.12
C ARG A 395 10.47 -14.61 -5.13
N GLY A 396 11.21 -15.33 -4.30
CA GLY A 396 12.66 -15.21 -4.19
C GLY A 396 13.10 -14.06 -3.29
N SER A 397 14.31 -13.55 -3.50
CA SER A 397 14.84 -12.40 -2.77
C SER A 397 14.08 -11.13 -3.12
N VAL A 398 13.79 -10.32 -2.09
CA VAL A 398 12.99 -9.09 -2.23
C VAL A 398 13.87 -7.88 -1.94
N LEU A 399 13.90 -6.93 -2.86
CA LEU A 399 14.57 -5.64 -2.70
C LEU A 399 13.51 -4.54 -2.71
N THR A 400 13.38 -3.79 -1.62
CA THR A 400 12.47 -2.64 -1.54
C THR A 400 13.26 -1.36 -1.81
N LEU A 401 12.84 -0.58 -2.81
CA LEU A 401 13.44 0.72 -3.13
C LEU A 401 12.44 1.82 -2.80
N GLU A 402 12.82 2.75 -1.93
CA GLU A 402 12.01 3.93 -1.58
C GLU A 402 12.39 5.19 -2.37
N ASP A 403 13.62 5.23 -2.90
CA ASP A 403 14.13 6.30 -3.75
C ASP A 403 14.89 5.72 -4.97
N SER A 404 15.36 6.62 -5.84
CA SER A 404 16.08 6.35 -7.07
C SER A 404 17.38 5.59 -6.79
N ALA A 405 17.52 4.39 -7.36
CA ALA A 405 18.73 3.60 -7.30
C ALA A 405 19.46 3.60 -8.66
N ALA A 406 20.70 4.11 -8.68
CA ALA A 406 21.52 4.13 -9.90
C ALA A 406 22.00 2.73 -10.32
N SER A 407 22.18 1.83 -9.35
CA SER A 407 22.49 0.42 -9.59
C SER A 407 21.75 -0.47 -8.60
N LEU A 408 21.28 -1.62 -9.09
CA LEU A 408 20.81 -2.69 -8.20
C LEU A 408 22.02 -3.41 -7.59
N GLN A 409 21.82 -4.06 -6.44
CA GLN A 409 22.86 -4.81 -5.73
C GLN A 409 23.54 -5.82 -6.68
N ASP A 410 24.85 -6.02 -6.51
CA ASP A 410 25.65 -6.89 -7.38
C ASP A 410 25.06 -8.32 -7.42
N GLY A 411 24.61 -8.74 -8.61
CA GLY A 411 24.04 -10.07 -8.84
C GLY A 411 22.52 -10.17 -8.71
N PHE A 412 21.82 -9.11 -8.30
CA PHE A 412 20.36 -9.11 -8.21
C PHE A 412 19.71 -8.96 -9.60
N SER A 413 18.91 -9.95 -10.01
CA SER A 413 18.17 -9.94 -11.27
C SER A 413 16.67 -9.82 -11.00
N VAL A 414 16.04 -8.75 -11.50
CA VAL A 414 14.59 -8.55 -11.34
C VAL A 414 13.81 -9.48 -12.26
N ALA A 415 12.81 -10.18 -11.71
CA ALA A 415 11.89 -11.00 -12.48
C ALA A 415 10.41 -10.62 -12.30
N SER A 416 10.02 -10.09 -11.14
CA SER A 416 8.69 -9.48 -10.90
C SER A 416 8.81 -8.24 -10.02
N CYS A 417 7.80 -7.35 -10.02
CA CYS A 417 7.80 -6.19 -9.13
C CYS A 417 6.40 -5.79 -8.67
N LYS A 418 6.31 -5.18 -7.49
CA LYS A 418 5.11 -4.48 -7.00
C LYS A 418 5.46 -3.02 -6.77
N VAL A 419 4.78 -2.13 -7.48
CA VAL A 419 4.89 -0.69 -7.25
C VAL A 419 3.80 -0.31 -6.26
N GLN A 420 4.19 0.08 -5.05
CA GLN A 420 3.27 0.42 -3.96
C GLN A 420 2.78 1.86 -4.08
N ALA A 421 3.62 2.77 -4.58
CA ALA A 421 3.24 4.17 -4.76
C ALA A 421 4.07 4.92 -5.80
N GLY A 422 3.44 5.90 -6.46
CA GLY A 422 4.07 6.78 -7.43
C GLY A 422 4.33 6.12 -8.79
N SER A 423 4.94 6.90 -9.69
CA SER A 423 5.34 6.43 -11.02
C SER A 423 6.86 6.27 -11.04
N TRP A 424 7.31 5.05 -11.32
CA TRP A 424 8.73 4.67 -11.31
C TRP A 424 9.26 4.51 -12.73
N LEU A 425 10.52 4.89 -12.94
CA LEU A 425 11.23 4.65 -14.19
C LEU A 425 12.30 3.58 -13.95
N ALA A 426 12.09 2.40 -14.52
CA ALA A 426 13.06 1.33 -14.51
C ALA A 426 13.95 1.40 -15.76
N PHE A 427 15.24 1.12 -15.62
CA PHE A 427 16.22 1.17 -16.69
C PHE A 427 16.91 -0.20 -16.89
N GLU A 428 17.22 -0.55 -18.13
CA GLU A 428 17.89 -1.82 -18.49
C GLU A 428 19.38 -1.86 -18.07
N GLY A 429 20.03 -0.70 -17.96
CA GLY A 429 21.43 -0.55 -17.55
C GLY A 429 21.60 0.24 -16.25
N GLN A 430 22.80 0.12 -15.66
CA GLN A 430 23.23 0.93 -14.52
C GLN A 430 23.29 2.43 -14.89
N ASP A 431 23.27 3.29 -13.88
CA ASP A 431 23.31 4.76 -14.01
C ASP A 431 22.20 5.34 -14.89
N PHE A 432 21.01 4.73 -14.81
CA PHE A 432 19.84 5.14 -15.60
C PHE A 432 20.07 5.08 -17.12
N THR A 433 20.87 4.12 -17.57
CA THR A 433 21.20 3.93 -18.99
C THR A 433 20.36 2.83 -19.65
N GLY A 434 20.27 2.84 -20.98
CA GLY A 434 19.56 1.82 -21.74
C GLY A 434 18.08 2.13 -21.95
N LYS A 435 17.25 1.08 -22.12
CA LYS A 435 15.81 1.25 -22.31
C LYS A 435 15.12 1.57 -20.99
N MET A 436 14.17 2.49 -21.06
CA MET A 436 13.35 2.94 -19.94
C MET A 436 11.97 2.29 -19.99
N TYR A 437 11.46 1.92 -18.82
CA TYR A 437 10.12 1.36 -18.61
C TYR A 437 9.43 2.16 -17.51
N ALA A 438 8.26 2.72 -17.83
CA ALA A 438 7.43 3.40 -16.85
C ALA A 438 6.56 2.36 -16.13
N LEU A 439 6.69 2.30 -14.81
CA LEU A 439 5.93 1.43 -13.93
C LEU A 439 5.02 2.30 -13.08
N GLU A 440 3.72 2.11 -13.21
CA GLU A 440 2.72 2.75 -12.36
C GLU A 440 2.42 1.86 -11.16
N VAL A 441 1.68 2.40 -10.19
CA VAL A 441 1.19 1.63 -9.04
C VAL A 441 0.47 0.37 -9.53
N GLY A 442 0.90 -0.78 -9.03
CA GLY A 442 0.38 -2.07 -9.48
C GLY A 442 1.32 -3.25 -9.24
N SER A 443 0.78 -4.44 -9.48
CA SER A 443 1.48 -5.71 -9.34
C SER A 443 1.89 -6.26 -10.71
N TYR A 444 3.18 -6.43 -10.92
CA TYR A 444 3.79 -6.91 -12.16
C TYR A 444 4.41 -8.31 -11.94
N PRO A 445 3.65 -9.40 -12.18
CA PRO A 445 4.06 -10.75 -11.82
C PRO A 445 5.23 -11.29 -12.67
N ASP A 446 5.57 -10.64 -13.79
CA ASP A 446 6.74 -10.98 -14.60
C ASP A 446 7.30 -9.76 -15.35
N LEU A 447 8.47 -9.91 -15.96
CA LEU A 447 9.08 -8.89 -16.84
C LEU A 447 8.21 -8.50 -18.03
N ARG A 448 7.28 -9.34 -18.49
CA ARG A 448 6.38 -8.98 -19.59
C ARG A 448 5.33 -7.99 -19.12
N ALA A 449 4.81 -8.17 -17.91
CA ALA A 449 3.89 -7.24 -17.27
C ALA A 449 4.54 -5.86 -17.09
N MET A 450 5.85 -5.81 -16.79
CA MET A 450 6.63 -4.56 -16.72
C MET A 450 6.92 -3.92 -18.09
N GLY A 451 6.59 -4.59 -19.20
CA GLY A 451 6.99 -4.17 -20.55
C GLY A 451 8.45 -4.51 -20.92
N CYS A 452 9.20 -5.15 -20.01
CA CYS A 452 10.56 -5.67 -20.19
C CYS A 452 10.57 -6.95 -21.04
N VAL A 453 10.16 -6.87 -22.31
CA VAL A 453 10.10 -8.03 -23.20
C VAL A 453 11.43 -8.23 -23.93
N SER A 454 12.18 -9.25 -23.54
CA SER A 454 13.33 -9.75 -24.32
C SER A 454 12.90 -10.20 -25.73
N LYS A 455 13.78 -10.02 -26.72
CA LYS A 455 13.57 -10.06 -28.18
C LYS A 455 12.80 -11.28 -28.75
N THR A 456 11.50 -11.39 -28.49
CA THR A 456 10.65 -12.35 -29.20
C THR A 456 9.26 -11.75 -29.43
N ARG A 457 9.06 -11.24 -30.66
CA ARG A 457 7.79 -10.77 -31.28
C ARG A 457 6.95 -9.81 -30.42
N ARG A 458 7.03 -8.51 -30.76
CA ARG A 458 6.18 -7.45 -30.21
C ARG A 458 4.74 -7.61 -30.71
N PHE A 459 3.81 -7.84 -29.80
CA PHE A 459 2.38 -7.60 -30.00
C PHE A 459 2.08 -6.21 -29.45
N PHE A 460 1.33 -5.41 -30.20
CA PHE A 460 1.00 -4.04 -29.82
C PHE A 460 -0.53 -3.90 -29.85
N LEU A 461 -1.14 -3.86 -28.67
CA LEU A 461 -2.60 -3.80 -28.50
C LEU A 461 -3.07 -2.35 -28.50
N LEU A 462 -4.09 -2.04 -29.29
CA LEU A 462 -4.68 -0.71 -29.39
C LEU A 462 -6.18 -0.81 -29.21
N THR A 463 -6.70 -0.09 -28.21
CA THR A 463 -8.12 -0.01 -27.90
C THR A 463 -8.77 1.28 -28.39
N ASP A 464 -7.98 2.31 -28.69
CA ASP A 464 -8.44 3.60 -29.23
C ASP A 464 -7.59 4.08 -30.41
N GLY A 465 -8.07 5.12 -31.11
CA GLY A 465 -7.38 5.73 -32.24
C GLY A 465 -6.06 6.38 -31.86
N THR A 466 -5.09 6.27 -32.77
CA THR A 466 -3.74 6.81 -32.61
C THR A 466 -3.37 7.66 -33.82
N VAL A 467 -2.99 8.91 -33.58
CA VAL A 467 -2.52 9.85 -34.62
C VAL A 467 -1.09 9.56 -35.09
N ASN A 468 -0.29 8.86 -34.29
CA ASN A 468 1.06 8.46 -34.67
C ASN A 468 1.44 7.14 -34.00
N LEU A 469 1.40 6.05 -34.77
CA LEU A 469 1.65 4.71 -34.26
C LEU A 469 3.07 4.55 -33.71
N LEU A 470 4.05 5.27 -34.28
CA LEU A 470 5.44 5.22 -33.82
C LEU A 470 5.60 5.89 -32.45
N LEU A 471 4.95 7.04 -32.23
CA LEU A 471 4.96 7.73 -30.94
C LEU A 471 4.17 6.99 -29.86
N ALA A 472 3.13 6.24 -30.25
CA ALA A 472 2.39 5.40 -29.32
C ALA A 472 3.17 4.17 -28.85
N GLY A 473 4.37 3.90 -29.39
CA GLY A 473 5.18 2.71 -29.05
C GLY A 473 5.09 1.57 -30.06
N GLY A 474 4.42 1.79 -31.20
CA GLY A 474 4.33 0.86 -32.30
C GLY A 474 5.64 0.72 -33.10
N SER A 475 5.74 -0.37 -33.86
CA SER A 475 6.92 -0.69 -34.67
C SER A 475 6.95 0.09 -35.99
N THR A 476 8.15 0.39 -36.51
CA THR A 476 8.36 0.95 -37.86
C THR A 476 7.95 -0.02 -38.98
N ARG A 477 7.82 -1.31 -38.66
CA ARG A 477 7.40 -2.38 -39.58
C ARG A 477 6.33 -3.26 -38.96
N VAL A 478 5.18 -3.32 -39.61
CA VAL A 478 4.03 -4.14 -39.21
C VAL A 478 4.07 -5.47 -39.97
N GLN A 479 4.12 -6.59 -39.24
CA GLN A 479 4.16 -7.93 -39.84
C GLN A 479 2.77 -8.55 -40.00
N SER A 480 1.96 -8.47 -38.95
CA SER A 480 0.59 -8.98 -38.89
C SER A 480 -0.31 -7.98 -38.17
N VAL A 481 -1.62 -8.07 -38.41
CA VAL A 481 -2.65 -7.27 -37.75
C VAL A 481 -3.79 -8.19 -37.35
N LEU A 482 -4.24 -8.10 -36.10
CA LEU A 482 -5.43 -8.78 -35.61
C LEU A 482 -6.45 -7.70 -35.21
N VAL A 483 -7.66 -7.79 -35.75
CA VAL A 483 -8.77 -6.93 -35.34
C VAL A 483 -9.76 -7.78 -34.54
N GLU A 484 -9.71 -7.62 -33.22
CA GLU A 484 -10.56 -8.38 -32.28
C GLU A 484 -11.99 -7.85 -32.20
N GLY A 485 -12.24 -6.58 -32.59
CA GLY A 485 -13.55 -5.97 -32.48
C GLY A 485 -13.67 -4.61 -33.18
N GLY A 486 -14.89 -4.30 -33.63
CA GLY A 486 -15.22 -3.06 -34.35
C GLY A 486 -14.64 -2.99 -35.77
N MET A 487 -14.92 -1.88 -36.46
CA MET A 487 -14.26 -1.57 -37.73
C MET A 487 -13.22 -0.48 -37.50
N TRP A 488 -12.07 -0.61 -38.16
CA TRP A 488 -10.95 0.33 -38.01
C TRP A 488 -10.57 0.92 -39.36
N ILE A 489 -10.21 2.19 -39.38
CA ILE A 489 -9.55 2.81 -40.54
C ILE A 489 -8.08 2.97 -40.18
N VAL A 490 -7.22 2.37 -41.00
CA VAL A 490 -5.77 2.57 -40.91
C VAL A 490 -5.29 3.45 -42.05
N TYR A 491 -4.27 4.24 -41.77
CA TYR A 491 -3.68 5.23 -42.66
C TYR A 491 -2.20 4.93 -42.84
N GLU A 492 -1.72 5.10 -44.06
CA GLU A 492 -0.31 4.89 -44.40
C GLU A 492 0.61 5.89 -43.68
N GLU A 493 0.15 7.13 -43.50
CA GLU A 493 0.88 8.21 -42.85
C GLU A 493 0.30 8.57 -41.47
N ILE A 494 1.06 9.38 -40.73
CA ILE A 494 0.64 9.93 -39.44
C ILE A 494 -0.46 10.99 -39.62
N ASN A 495 -1.16 11.33 -38.54
CA ASN A 495 -2.19 12.37 -38.48
C ASN A 495 -3.38 12.13 -39.43
N TYR A 496 -3.76 10.86 -39.63
CA TYR A 496 -4.87 10.43 -40.49
C TYR A 496 -4.72 10.87 -41.95
N ARG A 497 -3.49 10.77 -42.48
CA ARG A 497 -3.11 11.16 -43.84
C ARG A 497 -2.67 9.97 -44.69
N GLY A 498 -2.64 10.17 -46.01
CA GLY A 498 -2.25 9.15 -46.98
C GLY A 498 -3.38 8.18 -47.34
N ALA A 499 -3.00 7.07 -47.97
CA ALA A 499 -3.94 6.04 -48.39
C ALA A 499 -4.61 5.39 -47.16
N GLN A 500 -5.84 4.91 -47.34
CA GLN A 500 -6.70 4.41 -46.25
C GLN A 500 -7.16 2.99 -46.53
N ILE A 501 -7.16 2.15 -45.50
CA ILE A 501 -7.69 0.79 -45.57
C ILE A 501 -8.69 0.60 -44.44
N LEU A 502 -9.88 0.11 -44.79
CA LEU A 502 -10.90 -0.30 -43.82
C LEU A 502 -10.64 -1.74 -43.39
N LEU A 503 -10.42 -1.95 -42.11
CA LEU A 503 -10.24 -3.25 -41.50
C LEU A 503 -11.52 -3.67 -40.77
N LYS A 504 -11.99 -4.87 -41.10
CA LYS A 504 -13.06 -5.57 -40.39
C LYS A 504 -12.45 -6.56 -39.40
N PRO A 505 -13.21 -7.05 -38.42
CA PRO A 505 -12.73 -8.09 -37.52
C PRO A 505 -12.20 -9.30 -38.29
N SER A 506 -10.90 -9.51 -38.22
CA SER A 506 -10.18 -10.51 -39.00
C SER A 506 -8.72 -10.61 -38.55
N GLU A 507 -8.11 -11.77 -38.82
CA GLU A 507 -6.68 -12.00 -38.64
C GLU A 507 -5.96 -11.82 -39.98
N ILE A 508 -5.00 -10.89 -40.02
CA ILE A 508 -4.16 -10.60 -41.19
C ILE A 508 -2.72 -11.02 -40.84
N PRO A 509 -2.31 -12.26 -41.18
CA PRO A 509 -1.01 -12.80 -40.80
C PRO A 509 0.17 -12.16 -41.56
N ASN A 510 -0.08 -11.52 -42.71
CA ASN A 510 0.94 -10.82 -43.49
C ASN A 510 0.42 -9.47 -43.99
N TRP A 511 0.70 -8.42 -43.23
CA TRP A 511 0.25 -7.04 -43.51
C TRP A 511 0.75 -6.53 -44.86
N HIS A 512 2.01 -6.79 -45.20
CA HIS A 512 2.61 -6.29 -46.44
C HIS A 512 1.94 -6.89 -47.68
N LYS A 513 1.64 -8.19 -47.66
CA LYS A 513 0.95 -8.84 -48.79
C LYS A 513 -0.49 -8.34 -48.93
N PHE A 514 -1.14 -8.01 -47.82
CA PHE A 514 -2.52 -7.53 -47.80
C PHE A 514 -2.65 -6.07 -48.22
N SER A 515 -1.83 -5.19 -47.66
CA SER A 515 -1.94 -3.73 -47.79
C SER A 515 -1.00 -3.12 -48.82
N SER A 516 0.05 -3.85 -49.25
CA SER A 516 1.24 -3.32 -49.94
C SER A 516 2.08 -2.32 -49.15
N TRP A 517 1.76 -2.08 -47.86
CA TRP A 517 2.48 -1.16 -47.00
C TRP A 517 3.44 -1.89 -46.06
N GLN A 518 4.57 -1.25 -45.77
CA GLN A 518 5.53 -1.72 -44.77
C GLN A 518 5.18 -1.25 -43.35
N LYS A 519 4.42 -0.16 -43.22
CA LYS A 519 4.08 0.50 -41.96
C LYS A 519 2.61 0.92 -41.91
N ILE A 520 2.14 1.20 -40.70
CA ILE A 520 0.89 1.92 -40.44
C ILE A 520 1.27 3.21 -39.72
N GLY A 521 0.86 4.36 -40.24
CA GLY A 521 1.23 5.66 -39.68
C GLY A 521 0.25 6.13 -38.60
N SER A 522 -1.04 5.98 -38.83
CA SER A 522 -2.10 6.31 -37.88
C SER A 522 -3.32 5.43 -38.09
N LEU A 523 -4.19 5.33 -37.09
CA LEU A 523 -5.39 4.49 -37.14
C LEU A 523 -6.46 5.01 -36.21
N ARG A 524 -7.73 4.76 -36.53
CA ARG A 524 -8.85 5.12 -35.67
C ARG A 524 -10.00 4.13 -35.79
N PRO A 525 -10.77 3.91 -34.72
CA PRO A 525 -12.01 3.18 -34.83
C PRO A 525 -12.98 3.97 -35.73
N LEU A 526 -13.67 3.26 -36.61
CA LEU A 526 -14.76 3.81 -37.39
C LEU A 526 -15.98 3.89 -36.47
N LEU A 527 -16.44 5.11 -36.18
CA LEU A 527 -17.64 5.34 -35.38
C LEU A 527 -18.87 4.73 -36.09
N GLN A 528 -19.28 3.56 -35.64
CA GLN A 528 -20.51 2.91 -36.08
C GLN A 528 -21.68 3.54 -35.30
N LYS A 529 -22.80 3.83 -35.97
CA LYS A 529 -24.02 4.25 -35.28
C LYS A 529 -24.41 3.16 -34.28
N ARG A 530 -24.79 3.55 -33.07
CA ARG A 530 -25.35 2.63 -32.07
C ARG A 530 -26.62 2.01 -32.67
N MET A 531 -26.58 0.70 -32.88
CA MET A 531 -27.71 -0.07 -33.38
C MET A 531 -28.31 -0.76 -32.17
N TYR A 532 -29.58 -0.46 -31.90
CA TYR A 532 -30.36 -1.18 -30.92
C TYR A 532 -31.03 -2.35 -31.64
N PHE A 533 -31.11 -3.49 -30.97
CA PHE A 533 -31.75 -4.67 -31.53
C PHE A 533 -32.43 -5.48 -30.44
N HIS A 534 -33.37 -6.31 -30.86
CA HIS A 534 -33.95 -7.36 -30.06
C HIS A 534 -33.31 -8.71 -30.41
N LEU A 535 -33.34 -9.61 -29.43
CA LEU A 535 -32.92 -11.01 -29.59
C LEU A 535 -34.12 -11.91 -29.34
N ARG A 536 -34.59 -12.58 -30.39
CA ARG A 536 -35.72 -13.52 -30.32
C ARG A 536 -35.23 -14.95 -30.38
N ASN A 537 -35.58 -15.78 -29.41
CA ASN A 537 -35.22 -17.19 -29.43
C ASN A 537 -36.00 -17.90 -30.55
N ARG A 538 -35.28 -18.62 -31.41
CA ARG A 538 -35.86 -19.24 -32.61
C ARG A 538 -36.76 -20.45 -32.31
N GLN A 539 -36.62 -21.06 -31.13
CA GLN A 539 -37.45 -22.18 -30.70
C GLN A 539 -38.67 -21.74 -29.88
N SER A 540 -38.49 -20.85 -28.90
CA SER A 540 -39.60 -20.41 -28.04
C SER A 540 -40.36 -19.21 -28.60
N GLY A 541 -39.76 -18.43 -29.51
CA GLY A 541 -40.32 -17.18 -30.02
C GLY A 541 -40.30 -16.02 -29.02
N LEU A 542 -39.74 -16.24 -27.82
CA LEU A 542 -39.66 -15.27 -26.72
C LEU A 542 -38.43 -14.36 -26.87
N MET A 543 -38.49 -13.21 -26.20
CA MET A 543 -37.45 -12.17 -26.24
C MET A 543 -36.50 -12.29 -25.06
N MET A 544 -35.22 -12.01 -25.32
CA MET A 544 -34.22 -11.88 -24.26
C MET A 544 -34.47 -10.60 -23.46
N SER A 545 -34.69 -10.73 -22.15
CA SER A 545 -34.97 -9.62 -21.26
C SER A 545 -34.16 -9.70 -19.97
N ILE A 546 -33.84 -8.54 -19.39
CA ILE A 546 -33.40 -8.45 -18.01
C ILE A 546 -34.62 -8.43 -17.09
N THR A 547 -34.58 -9.22 -16.02
CA THR A 547 -35.63 -9.33 -14.99
C THR A 547 -34.98 -9.31 -13.61
N GLY A 548 -35.55 -8.59 -12.65
CA GLY A 548 -35.00 -8.45 -11.30
C GLY A 548 -35.27 -7.06 -10.73
N ASP A 549 -34.80 -6.82 -9.51
CA ASP A 549 -34.80 -5.48 -8.91
C ASP A 549 -33.69 -4.65 -9.56
N PHE A 550 -34.02 -3.45 -10.06
CA PHE A 550 -33.06 -2.59 -10.73
C PHE A 550 -32.19 -1.79 -9.76
N ASP A 551 -32.57 -1.74 -8.47
CA ASP A 551 -31.78 -1.09 -7.41
C ASP A 551 -30.72 -2.04 -6.80
N ASP A 552 -30.89 -3.36 -6.98
CA ASP A 552 -29.92 -4.39 -6.57
C ASP A 552 -29.40 -5.18 -7.77
N VAL A 553 -28.20 -4.81 -8.23
CA VAL A 553 -27.57 -5.42 -9.41
C VAL A 553 -27.31 -6.93 -9.23
N LYS A 554 -27.17 -7.43 -8.00
CA LYS A 554 -26.99 -8.87 -7.71
C LYS A 554 -28.26 -9.68 -7.95
N MET A 555 -29.42 -9.02 -8.01
CA MET A 555 -30.73 -9.64 -8.24
C MET A 555 -31.17 -9.64 -9.71
N LEU A 556 -30.41 -9.01 -10.61
CA LEU A 556 -30.69 -8.98 -12.04
C LEU A 556 -30.36 -10.32 -12.73
N ARG A 557 -31.30 -10.80 -13.55
CA ARG A 557 -31.19 -12.07 -14.30
C ARG A 557 -31.62 -11.91 -15.75
N ILE A 558 -30.92 -12.57 -16.67
CA ILE A 558 -31.30 -12.63 -18.08
C ILE A 558 -32.22 -13.83 -18.30
N GLN A 559 -33.44 -13.58 -18.77
CA GLN A 559 -34.48 -14.60 -18.98
C GLN A 559 -35.21 -14.40 -20.31
N GLU A 560 -35.86 -15.47 -20.77
CA GLU A 560 -36.81 -15.41 -21.88
C GLU A 560 -38.19 -14.97 -21.39
N THR A 561 -38.69 -13.88 -21.97
CA THR A 561 -39.98 -13.28 -21.62
C THR A 561 -40.79 -12.96 -22.87
N GLU A 562 -42.10 -12.76 -22.70
CA GLU A 562 -42.98 -12.32 -23.79
C GLU A 562 -42.59 -10.91 -24.25
N GLU A 563 -42.91 -10.55 -25.49
CA GLU A 563 -42.60 -9.25 -26.06
C GLU A 563 -43.39 -8.14 -25.32
N THR A 564 -42.71 -7.39 -24.45
CA THR A 564 -43.28 -6.27 -23.68
C THR A 564 -43.01 -4.93 -24.33
N GLY A 565 -42.01 -4.85 -25.22
CA GLY A 565 -41.57 -3.61 -25.85
C GLY A 565 -40.85 -2.66 -24.88
N GLY A 566 -40.53 -3.12 -23.66
CA GLY A 566 -39.82 -2.35 -22.66
C GLY A 566 -38.32 -2.23 -22.94
N PHE A 567 -37.66 -1.29 -22.24
CA PHE A 567 -36.23 -1.03 -22.43
C PHE A 567 -35.35 -2.22 -22.01
N GLU A 568 -35.87 -3.07 -21.13
CA GLU A 568 -35.25 -4.31 -20.63
C GLU A 568 -35.04 -5.38 -21.71
N GLN A 569 -35.70 -5.24 -22.86
CA GLN A 569 -35.62 -6.14 -24.03
C GLN A 569 -34.76 -5.57 -25.16
N ILE A 570 -34.23 -4.36 -24.99
CA ILE A 570 -33.45 -3.67 -26.02
C ILE A 570 -31.97 -3.82 -25.73
N TRP A 571 -31.23 -4.36 -26.70
CA TRP A 571 -29.82 -4.66 -26.58
C TRP A 571 -28.97 -3.81 -27.52
N LEU A 572 -27.74 -3.53 -27.10
CA LEU A 572 -26.71 -2.81 -27.82
C LEU A 572 -25.45 -3.66 -27.81
N TYR A 573 -24.78 -3.79 -28.95
CA TYR A 573 -23.46 -4.40 -29.01
C TYR A 573 -22.38 -3.31 -29.12
N GLN A 574 -21.41 -3.33 -28.20
CA GLN A 574 -20.29 -2.40 -28.21
C GLN A 574 -19.03 -3.08 -27.63
N ASN A 575 -17.89 -2.94 -28.32
CA ASN A 575 -16.58 -3.44 -27.86
C ASN A 575 -16.52 -4.94 -27.48
N GLY A 576 -17.23 -5.83 -28.18
CA GLY A 576 -17.27 -7.25 -27.78
C GLY A 576 -18.40 -7.60 -26.80
N HIS A 577 -19.04 -6.61 -26.19
CA HIS A 577 -20.02 -6.81 -25.13
C HIS A 577 -21.45 -6.46 -25.58
N LEU A 578 -22.42 -7.12 -24.95
CA LEU A 578 -23.85 -6.88 -25.12
C LEU A 578 -24.35 -6.09 -23.90
N TYR A 579 -24.96 -4.93 -24.12
CA TYR A 579 -25.51 -4.05 -23.10
C TYR A 579 -27.02 -3.95 -23.24
N CYS A 580 -27.76 -4.02 -22.15
CA CYS A 580 -29.20 -3.73 -22.15
C CYS A 580 -29.43 -2.22 -21.99
N LYS A 581 -30.44 -1.67 -22.67
CA LYS A 581 -30.74 -0.23 -22.66
C LYS A 581 -31.14 0.33 -21.28
N VAL A 582 -31.59 -0.51 -20.35
CA VAL A 582 -31.89 -0.10 -18.96
C VAL A 582 -30.63 0.32 -18.21
N GLN A 583 -29.47 -0.25 -18.54
CA GLN A 583 -28.16 0.19 -18.02
C GLN A 583 -27.51 1.14 -19.04
N THR A 584 -27.69 2.45 -18.87
CA THR A 584 -27.01 3.42 -19.74
C THR A 584 -25.50 3.45 -19.47
N PRO A 585 -24.65 3.54 -20.52
CA PRO A 585 -23.19 3.58 -20.37
C PRO A 585 -22.65 4.89 -19.74
N ALA A 586 -23.49 5.88 -19.46
CA ALA A 586 -23.08 7.16 -18.87
C ALA A 586 -22.89 7.09 -17.33
N SER A 587 -23.26 5.98 -16.71
CA SER A 587 -23.14 5.72 -15.27
C SER A 587 -22.12 4.61 -14.95
N ALA A 588 -21.30 4.21 -15.92
CA ALA A 588 -20.24 3.21 -15.72
C ALA A 588 -18.90 3.89 -15.39
N SER A 589 -18.71 4.23 -14.12
CA SER A 589 -17.36 4.22 -13.55
C SER A 589 -16.78 2.81 -13.71
N VAL A 590 -15.52 2.75 -14.15
CA VAL A 590 -14.76 1.52 -14.29
C VAL A 590 -14.67 0.86 -12.90
N ILE A 591 -15.44 -0.20 -12.68
CA ILE A 591 -15.18 -1.18 -11.63
C ILE A 591 -14.51 -2.35 -12.36
N SER A 592 -13.19 -2.43 -12.24
CA SER A 592 -12.45 -3.63 -12.60
C SER A 592 -12.53 -4.60 -11.44
N ASP A 593 -12.69 -5.86 -11.83
CA ASP A 593 -12.57 -7.07 -11.04
C ASP A 593 -13.71 -7.36 -10.06
N LYS A 594 -14.48 -8.38 -10.44
CA LYS A 594 -15.49 -9.11 -9.67
C LYS A 594 -16.69 -8.29 -9.17
N GLU A 595 -17.84 -8.73 -9.65
CA GLU A 595 -19.19 -8.39 -9.18
C GLU A 595 -19.78 -7.05 -9.69
N GLY A 596 -20.97 -7.14 -10.29
CA GLY A 596 -21.84 -5.96 -10.47
C GLY A 596 -22.03 -5.43 -11.89
N ALA A 597 -21.50 -6.09 -12.92
CA ALA A 597 -22.00 -5.94 -14.29
C ALA A 597 -22.27 -7.35 -14.83
N VAL A 598 -23.39 -7.57 -15.52
CA VAL A 598 -23.58 -8.83 -16.29
C VAL A 598 -22.67 -8.75 -17.52
N VAL A 599 -21.37 -8.85 -17.26
CA VAL A 599 -20.32 -8.94 -18.26
C VAL A 599 -20.40 -10.36 -18.80
N LEU A 600 -20.94 -10.49 -20.00
CA LEU A 600 -20.76 -11.69 -20.80
C LEU A 600 -19.29 -11.70 -21.25
N GLN A 601 -18.40 -12.14 -20.37
CA GLN A 601 -17.00 -12.39 -20.70
C GLN A 601 -16.96 -13.64 -21.57
N GLY A 602 -16.73 -13.45 -22.88
CA GLY A 602 -16.58 -14.55 -23.82
C GLY A 602 -16.93 -14.24 -25.28
N LEU A 603 -16.92 -12.98 -25.70
CA LEU A 603 -17.31 -12.59 -27.06
C LEU A 603 -16.28 -11.66 -27.70
N SER A 604 -15.23 -12.25 -28.29
CA SER A 604 -14.67 -11.65 -29.49
C SER A 604 -15.73 -11.72 -30.60
N THR A 605 -16.21 -10.57 -31.05
CA THR A 605 -16.90 -10.34 -32.33
C THR A 605 -18.28 -10.96 -32.63
N VAL A 606 -19.27 -10.08 -32.79
CA VAL A 606 -20.59 -10.32 -33.44
C VAL A 606 -20.45 -10.51 -34.96
N LEU A 607 -19.54 -11.36 -35.41
CA LEU A 607 -19.61 -11.93 -36.76
C LEU A 607 -19.33 -13.43 -36.83
N ASP A 608 -19.33 -14.12 -35.69
CA ASP A 608 -19.11 -15.58 -35.62
C ASP A 608 -20.39 -16.40 -35.34
N LEU A 609 -21.55 -15.93 -35.81
CA LEU A 609 -22.77 -16.74 -35.93
C LEU A 609 -22.63 -17.93 -36.90
N TYR A 610 -21.45 -18.15 -37.49
CA TYR A 610 -21.22 -19.24 -38.43
C TYR A 610 -19.95 -20.06 -38.27
N ASN A 611 -19.01 -19.83 -37.33
CA ASN A 611 -17.77 -20.63 -37.40
C ASN A 611 -16.99 -21.09 -36.17
N LYS A 612 -17.17 -20.59 -34.93
CA LYS A 612 -16.48 -21.23 -33.78
C LYS A 612 -17.22 -21.08 -32.45
N GLY A 613 -17.78 -22.18 -31.94
CA GLY A 613 -17.51 -22.58 -30.55
C GLY A 613 -18.63 -22.59 -29.52
N ASN A 614 -19.31 -21.48 -29.19
CA ASN A 614 -20.22 -21.42 -28.02
C ASN A 614 -21.46 -20.52 -28.24
N PRO A 615 -22.67 -21.08 -28.42
CA PRO A 615 -23.96 -20.42 -28.49
C PRO A 615 -24.72 -20.61 -27.17
N TRP A 616 -25.73 -19.77 -27.01
CA TRP A 616 -26.46 -19.55 -25.77
C TRP A 616 -27.54 -20.59 -25.61
N CYS A 617 -27.61 -21.32 -24.50
CA CYS A 617 -28.59 -22.40 -24.33
C CYS A 617 -29.54 -22.07 -23.18
N LEU A 618 -30.83 -22.36 -23.33
CA LEU A 618 -31.75 -22.41 -22.20
C LEU A 618 -31.33 -23.51 -21.23
N SER A 619 -31.28 -23.20 -19.92
CA SER A 619 -31.24 -24.27 -18.91
C SER A 619 -32.57 -25.02 -18.96
N GLY A 620 -32.55 -26.23 -19.50
CA GLY A 620 -33.67 -27.18 -19.40
C GLY A 620 -33.81 -27.79 -18.00
N GLY A 621 -33.58 -27.02 -16.94
CA GLY A 621 -33.69 -27.50 -15.57
C GLY A 621 -35.12 -27.91 -15.20
N HIS A 622 -35.26 -28.71 -14.16
CA HIS A 622 -36.58 -29.25 -13.76
C HIS A 622 -37.38 -28.32 -12.84
N GLN A 623 -36.79 -27.20 -12.36
CA GLN A 623 -37.40 -26.29 -11.38
C GLN A 623 -37.27 -24.80 -11.77
N TYR A 624 -36.68 -23.93 -10.93
CA TYR A 624 -36.69 -22.46 -11.05
C TYR A 624 -35.80 -21.89 -12.15
N ASP A 625 -34.92 -22.72 -12.71
CA ASP A 625 -33.91 -22.35 -13.69
C ASP A 625 -34.37 -22.52 -15.16
N LYS A 626 -35.59 -23.05 -15.38
CA LYS A 626 -36.19 -23.35 -16.70
C LYS A 626 -36.13 -22.27 -17.77
N LYS A 627 -36.06 -21.00 -17.37
CA LYS A 627 -36.11 -19.83 -18.28
C LYS A 627 -34.83 -19.00 -18.27
N HIS A 628 -33.78 -19.45 -17.59
CA HIS A 628 -32.52 -18.74 -17.53
C HIS A 628 -31.67 -19.07 -18.75
N VAL A 629 -31.04 -18.03 -19.31
CA VAL A 629 -30.09 -18.17 -20.40
C VAL A 629 -28.70 -18.47 -19.82
N ILE A 630 -28.11 -19.60 -20.19
CA ILE A 630 -26.77 -20.01 -19.75
C ILE A 630 -25.83 -20.18 -20.96
N LEU A 631 -24.53 -19.98 -20.74
CA LEU A 631 -23.50 -20.24 -21.74
C LEU A 631 -23.29 -21.77 -21.84
N ASN A 632 -23.38 -22.33 -23.04
CA ASN A 632 -23.17 -23.74 -23.29
C ASN A 632 -22.35 -23.96 -24.58
N THR A 633 -21.86 -25.18 -24.80
CA THR A 633 -21.09 -25.52 -26.00
C THR A 633 -21.98 -25.57 -27.25
N MET A 634 -21.42 -25.22 -28.42
CA MET A 634 -22.21 -25.17 -29.66
C MET A 634 -22.69 -26.52 -30.12
N ASP A 635 -24.01 -26.63 -30.29
CA ASP A 635 -24.63 -27.67 -31.07
C ASP A 635 -25.41 -27.04 -32.23
N PRO A 636 -24.92 -27.14 -33.48
CA PRO A 636 -25.60 -26.63 -34.67
C PRO A 636 -27.03 -27.15 -34.84
N HIS A 637 -27.38 -28.28 -34.22
CA HIS A 637 -28.68 -28.93 -34.33
C HIS A 637 -29.69 -28.51 -33.24
N LYS A 638 -29.27 -27.74 -32.23
CA LYS A 638 -30.15 -27.26 -31.16
C LYS A 638 -30.74 -25.89 -31.49
N LEU A 639 -32.03 -25.86 -31.84
CA LEU A 639 -32.74 -24.62 -32.17
C LEU A 639 -32.88 -23.65 -30.98
N GLN A 640 -32.97 -24.16 -29.75
CA GLN A 640 -32.92 -23.38 -28.50
C GLN A 640 -31.63 -22.55 -28.34
N GLN A 641 -30.59 -22.84 -29.14
CA GLN A 641 -29.34 -22.10 -29.13
C GLN A 641 -29.25 -20.98 -30.16
N ARG A 642 -30.29 -20.80 -30.97
CA ARG A 642 -30.33 -19.83 -32.06
C ARG A 642 -31.24 -18.67 -31.69
N TRP A 643 -30.68 -17.47 -31.83
CA TRP A 643 -31.38 -16.21 -31.58
C TRP A 643 -31.37 -15.40 -32.87
N ASP A 644 -32.56 -14.97 -33.29
CA ASP A 644 -32.73 -14.09 -34.45
C ASP A 644 -32.56 -12.64 -33.97
N VAL A 645 -31.74 -11.87 -34.70
CA VAL A 645 -31.44 -10.47 -34.39
C VAL A 645 -32.41 -9.58 -35.16
N GLU A 646 -33.24 -8.84 -34.45
CA GLU A 646 -34.19 -7.88 -35.01
C GLU A 646 -33.68 -6.46 -34.76
N ILE A 647 -33.20 -5.80 -35.82
CA ILE A 647 -32.65 -4.43 -35.74
C ILE A 647 -33.80 -3.43 -35.59
N LEU A 648 -33.66 -2.49 -34.65
CA LEU A 648 -34.61 -1.40 -34.37
C LEU A 648 -34.34 -0.12 -35.16
#